data_AF-A0A6B2X8C5-F1
#
_entry.id   AF-A0A6B2X8C5-F1
#
_cell.length_a   1.000
_cell.length_b   1.000
_cell.length_c   1.000
_cell.angle_alpha   90.00
_cell.angle_beta   90.00
_cell.angle_gamma   90.00
#
_symmetry.space_group_name_H-M   'P 1'
#
loop_
_entity.id
_entity.type
_entity.pdbx_description
1 polymer ?
#
loop_
_entity_poly.entity_id
_entity_poly.type
_entity_poly.pdbx_seq_one_letter_code
_entity_poly.pdbx_strand_id
1 'polypeptide(L)'
;MAALAKVVARQRAEMDRLRDQAATSAVLERAKGALMALTGCGPDAAGEDLLQRAKAGHRTLLEECWITLGALVPPLPGATPGLHTAAPLSAVPGPAGPTSQRPHTGAPAGRSPTEADDGFTALGRLGKALVHVATPHDLARCLLDELAADVEADALMLFRSLPAGGLELIGHAGIDDTLAAQWAQVPPLSGITALAALRAREARWLEDFAADHEEYLLIGEPPQRWLSRAWLPVPTGDGADVCIGVLRARSGPFAPAHRQLLRAVARLCAGWLRSFGTRPEQHAGAAAAATQPVFDSLPGSAILLAPLRGASGEVEDYRIDAATAGAVDVVGRTGRQLLGRRILECFPSMAEEAVWHGCLRALTTGEPYEGEPFAYQEVVDGTAELSLYAVHAARLGGALVVTWVRHDSSDRQEQRLAEVQRLGNLGWMNWNLATDEASWSSQAFVVLGRDPALGPVRLAALPGLAQPEDAPVLGLAVRELVRAGRQFDVPFRVRAGGEVRHLRMVAEVVADTEGRPVEAHGFVQDLTAQRSAELALVESEQAILTQHGVLRAERTLAARLQHALLPLPTRPVRLAGLRVEVAYLPAQSGIHVGGDWFSAIELPDGEALFVVGDVAGHGIDAVATMAQLRFTAKGMVITGQSLTGALARLNTLLLHSRDSHGTATMVLARYEPGEHCLVWAQAGHPPPLLVRGGEVRYLTRPGGMLLGACTDPDFEEARCVLEPGDRLLLYTDGLVERPSEGIDQGLERFAEAVAAHHGDEPGSLVPLLTSVLESERRDDVCVVDIRVPTGPE
;
A
#
# COMPACT_ATOMS: atom_id res chain seq x y z
N MET A 1 -0.30 -10.80 -18.99
CA MET A 1 -0.39 -11.57 -17.72
C MET A 1 -1.52 -11.12 -16.82
N ALA A 2 -1.35 -10.08 -15.97
CA ALA A 2 -2.31 -9.77 -14.88
C ALA A 2 -3.80 -9.64 -15.29
N ALA A 3 -4.09 -9.00 -16.43
CA ALA A 3 -5.46 -8.87 -16.93
C ALA A 3 -6.12 -10.22 -17.28
N LEU A 4 -5.40 -11.10 -18.00
CA LEU A 4 -5.90 -12.42 -18.38
C LEU A 4 -6.14 -13.31 -17.15
N ALA A 5 -5.20 -13.30 -16.19
CA ALA A 5 -5.38 -14.00 -14.91
C ALA A 5 -6.62 -13.50 -14.15
N LYS A 6 -6.91 -12.19 -14.18
CA LYS A 6 -8.10 -11.59 -13.56
C LYS A 6 -9.40 -11.97 -14.28
N VAL A 7 -9.37 -12.16 -15.61
CA VAL A 7 -10.53 -12.67 -16.39
C VAL A 7 -10.78 -14.15 -16.11
N VAL A 8 -9.74 -15.00 -16.12
CA VAL A 8 -9.87 -16.44 -15.82
C VAL A 8 -10.32 -16.68 -14.38
N ALA A 9 -9.77 -15.92 -13.41
CA ALA A 9 -10.21 -15.96 -12.02
C ALA A 9 -11.68 -15.52 -11.87
N ARG A 10 -12.08 -14.46 -12.58
CA ARG A 10 -13.49 -14.04 -12.63
C ARG A 10 -14.39 -15.14 -13.21
N GLN A 11 -14.05 -15.70 -14.38
CA GLN A 11 -14.89 -16.74 -15.01
C GLN A 11 -15.01 -18.01 -14.17
N ARG A 12 -13.95 -18.42 -13.44
CA ARG A 12 -14.07 -19.51 -12.46
C ARG A 12 -15.02 -19.13 -11.32
N ALA A 13 -14.82 -17.98 -10.68
CA ALA A 13 -15.71 -17.50 -9.61
C ALA A 13 -17.17 -17.33 -10.09
N GLU A 14 -17.40 -16.99 -11.35
CA GLU A 14 -18.74 -16.85 -11.94
C GLU A 14 -19.37 -18.22 -12.26
N MET A 15 -18.58 -19.23 -12.69
CA MET A 15 -19.03 -20.63 -12.82
C MET A 15 -19.30 -21.31 -11.47
N ASP A 16 -18.43 -21.12 -10.49
CA ASP A 16 -18.58 -21.71 -9.16
C ASP A 16 -19.77 -21.09 -8.43
N ARG A 17 -19.97 -19.77 -8.56
CA ARG A 17 -21.18 -19.07 -8.08
C ARG A 17 -22.47 -19.61 -8.71
N LEU A 18 -22.48 -19.91 -10.01
CA LEU A 18 -23.66 -20.50 -10.67
C LEU A 18 -23.98 -21.91 -10.13
N ARG A 19 -22.96 -22.70 -9.77
CA ARG A 19 -23.14 -24.00 -9.11
C ARG A 19 -23.68 -23.87 -7.70
N ASP A 20 -23.12 -22.95 -6.91
CA ASP A 20 -23.61 -22.67 -5.54
C ASP A 20 -25.06 -22.16 -5.56
N GLN A 21 -25.44 -21.36 -6.55
CA GLN A 21 -26.82 -20.90 -6.75
C GLN A 21 -27.76 -22.06 -7.10
N ALA A 22 -27.38 -22.96 -8.03
CA ALA A 22 -28.18 -24.13 -8.37
C ALA A 22 -28.39 -25.07 -7.16
N ALA A 23 -27.32 -25.35 -6.40
CA ALA A 23 -27.39 -26.16 -5.19
C ALA A 23 -28.25 -25.51 -4.09
N THR A 24 -28.18 -24.18 -3.94
CA THR A 24 -29.01 -23.39 -3.02
C THR A 24 -30.49 -23.47 -3.40
N SER A 25 -30.82 -23.34 -4.69
CA SER A 25 -32.20 -23.43 -5.18
C SER A 25 -32.82 -24.81 -4.91
N ALA A 26 -32.09 -25.89 -5.18
CA ALA A 26 -32.56 -27.26 -4.94
C ALA A 26 -32.80 -27.59 -3.44
N VAL A 27 -32.16 -26.87 -2.52
CA VAL A 27 -32.43 -26.97 -1.07
C VAL A 27 -33.65 -26.12 -0.67
N LEU A 28 -33.81 -24.93 -1.26
CA LEU A 28 -34.95 -24.04 -1.01
C LEU A 28 -36.28 -24.66 -1.46
N GLU A 29 -36.36 -25.17 -2.69
CA GLU A 29 -37.60 -25.77 -3.22
C GLU A 29 -38.01 -27.04 -2.47
N ARG A 30 -37.02 -27.81 -1.98
CA ARG A 30 -37.28 -28.91 -1.04
C ARG A 30 -37.95 -28.43 0.24
N ALA A 31 -37.40 -27.39 0.87
CA ALA A 31 -37.95 -26.86 2.11
C ALA A 31 -39.33 -26.21 1.94
N LYS A 32 -39.56 -25.50 0.82
CA LYS A 32 -40.89 -24.97 0.45
C LYS A 32 -41.92 -26.09 0.35
N GLY A 33 -41.71 -27.10 -0.49
CA GLY A 33 -42.70 -28.17 -0.69
C GLY A 33 -42.86 -29.10 0.52
N ALA A 34 -41.82 -29.25 1.34
CA ALA A 34 -41.92 -29.85 2.67
C ALA A 34 -42.89 -29.07 3.58
N LEU A 35 -42.73 -27.75 3.64
CA LEU A 35 -43.57 -26.88 4.47
C LEU A 35 -45.00 -26.76 3.93
N MET A 36 -45.19 -26.72 2.61
CA MET A 36 -46.50 -26.79 1.95
C MET A 36 -47.26 -28.05 2.35
N ALA A 37 -46.62 -29.22 2.35
CA ALA A 37 -47.26 -30.47 2.76
C ALA A 37 -47.58 -30.51 4.27
N LEU A 38 -46.75 -29.92 5.12
CA LEU A 38 -46.99 -29.83 6.57
C LEU A 38 -48.12 -28.85 6.97
N THR A 39 -48.53 -27.93 6.08
CA THR A 39 -49.41 -26.79 6.45
C THR A 39 -50.57 -26.52 5.48
N GLY A 40 -50.57 -27.13 4.28
CA GLY A 40 -51.54 -26.88 3.22
C GLY A 40 -51.39 -25.53 2.50
N CYS A 41 -50.33 -24.75 2.76
CA CYS A 41 -50.20 -23.38 2.27
C CYS A 41 -49.75 -23.25 0.79
N GLY A 42 -49.82 -22.02 0.26
CA GLY A 42 -49.27 -21.67 -1.05
C GLY A 42 -47.74 -21.67 -1.08
N PRO A 43 -47.09 -21.77 -2.26
CA PRO A 43 -45.63 -21.77 -2.37
C PRO A 43 -45.01 -20.44 -1.87
N ASP A 44 -45.66 -19.31 -2.13
CA ASP A 44 -45.28 -18.00 -1.59
C ASP A 44 -45.34 -17.99 -0.06
N ALA A 45 -46.47 -18.44 0.52
CA ALA A 45 -46.64 -18.52 1.97
C ALA A 45 -45.60 -19.43 2.64
N ALA A 46 -45.20 -20.53 2.01
CA ALA A 46 -44.10 -21.37 2.48
C ALA A 46 -42.74 -20.67 2.37
N GLY A 47 -42.47 -19.96 1.27
CA GLY A 47 -41.25 -19.16 1.10
C GLY A 47 -41.16 -18.00 2.10
N GLU A 48 -42.26 -17.30 2.37
CA GLU A 48 -42.35 -16.26 3.37
C GLU A 48 -42.18 -16.80 4.79
N ASP A 49 -42.82 -17.92 5.15
CA ASP A 49 -42.67 -18.54 6.48
C ASP A 49 -41.23 -19.03 6.70
N LEU A 50 -40.58 -19.64 5.70
CA LEU A 50 -39.14 -19.93 5.76
C LEU A 50 -38.28 -18.66 5.97
N LEU A 51 -38.60 -17.57 5.26
CA LEU A 51 -37.92 -16.27 5.45
C LEU A 51 -38.21 -15.63 6.81
N GLN A 52 -39.42 -15.79 7.36
CA GLN A 52 -39.78 -15.28 8.69
C GLN A 52 -39.13 -16.10 9.80
N ARG A 53 -39.12 -17.44 9.70
CA ARG A 53 -38.42 -18.35 10.61
C ARG A 53 -36.90 -18.08 10.61
N ALA A 54 -36.29 -17.91 9.44
CA ALA A 54 -34.87 -17.57 9.33
C ALA A 54 -34.56 -16.23 10.01
N LYS A 55 -35.37 -15.18 9.77
CA LYS A 55 -35.24 -13.87 10.44
C LYS A 55 -35.43 -13.97 11.96
N ALA A 56 -36.47 -14.67 12.43
CA ALA A 56 -36.74 -14.85 13.86
C ALA A 56 -35.61 -15.63 14.55
N GLY A 57 -35.16 -16.74 13.95
CA GLY A 57 -34.07 -17.57 14.43
C GLY A 57 -32.67 -16.98 14.27
N HIS A 58 -32.53 -15.82 13.62
CA HIS A 58 -31.25 -15.17 13.29
C HIS A 58 -30.32 -16.07 12.46
N ARG A 59 -30.88 -16.75 11.46
CA ARG A 59 -30.23 -17.72 10.57
C ARG A 59 -30.25 -17.25 9.12
N THR A 60 -29.40 -17.85 8.28
CA THR A 60 -29.54 -17.76 6.82
C THR A 60 -30.73 -18.59 6.34
N LEU A 61 -31.27 -18.25 5.16
CA LEU A 61 -32.37 -19.00 4.55
C LEU A 61 -32.00 -20.48 4.31
N LEU A 62 -30.75 -20.74 3.90
CA LEU A 62 -30.26 -22.10 3.66
C LEU A 62 -30.26 -22.95 4.94
N GLU A 63 -29.83 -22.38 6.08
CA GLU A 63 -29.86 -23.07 7.38
C GLU A 63 -31.30 -23.40 7.80
N GLU A 64 -32.25 -22.47 7.65
CA GLU A 64 -33.64 -22.73 8.00
C GLU A 64 -34.32 -23.75 7.07
N CYS A 65 -33.91 -23.79 5.79
CA CYS A 65 -34.31 -24.84 4.85
C CYS A 65 -33.82 -26.21 5.30
N TRP A 66 -32.55 -26.33 5.67
CA TRP A 66 -31.98 -27.58 6.22
C TRP A 66 -32.63 -27.99 7.55
N ILE A 67 -32.98 -27.04 8.42
CA ILE A 67 -33.69 -27.31 9.68
C ILE A 67 -35.12 -27.80 9.42
N THR A 68 -35.83 -27.18 8.47
CA THR A 68 -37.18 -27.61 8.07
C THR A 68 -37.17 -29.01 7.47
N LEU A 69 -36.18 -29.34 6.65
CA LEU A 69 -35.99 -30.68 6.08
C LEU A 69 -35.54 -31.71 7.13
N GLY A 70 -34.69 -31.31 8.08
CA GLY A 70 -34.27 -32.18 9.19
C GLY A 70 -35.42 -32.53 10.14
N ALA A 71 -36.39 -31.64 10.30
CA ALA A 71 -37.59 -31.84 11.13
C ALA A 71 -38.59 -32.86 10.54
N LEU A 72 -38.47 -33.23 9.26
CA LEU A 72 -39.29 -34.28 8.64
C LEU A 72 -38.82 -35.71 8.98
N VAL A 73 -37.63 -35.88 9.55
CA VAL A 73 -37.18 -37.21 10.02
C VAL A 73 -37.97 -37.56 11.28
N PRO A 74 -38.80 -38.62 11.29
CA PRO A 74 -39.56 -38.97 12.48
C PRO A 74 -38.60 -39.37 13.61
N PRO A 75 -38.81 -38.89 14.85
CA PRO A 75 -37.95 -39.25 15.97
C PRO A 75 -38.05 -40.75 16.25
N LEU A 76 -36.89 -41.40 16.38
CA LEU A 76 -36.79 -42.81 16.76
C LEU A 76 -37.66 -43.08 18.01
N PRO A 77 -38.55 -44.10 18.00
CA PRO A 77 -39.52 -44.31 19.07
C PRO A 77 -38.84 -44.83 20.35
N GLY A 78 -38.34 -43.93 21.19
CA GLY A 78 -37.50 -44.32 22.33
C GLY A 78 -37.03 -43.21 23.29
N ALA A 79 -37.75 -42.09 23.43
CA ALA A 79 -37.41 -41.08 24.45
C ALA A 79 -38.67 -40.46 25.08
N THR A 80 -38.86 -40.65 26.40
CA THR A 80 -39.92 -39.98 27.18
C THR A 80 -39.49 -38.57 27.61
N PRO A 81 -40.41 -37.58 27.63
CA PRO A 81 -40.07 -36.20 27.97
C PRO A 81 -39.89 -36.01 29.48
N GLY A 82 -38.66 -35.76 29.92
CA GLY A 82 -38.37 -35.29 31.27
C GLY A 82 -38.48 -33.76 31.36
N LEU A 83 -39.36 -33.25 32.22
CA LEU A 83 -39.35 -31.83 32.59
C LEU A 83 -38.06 -31.50 33.35
N HIS A 84 -37.47 -30.32 33.10
CA HIS A 84 -36.86 -29.52 34.17
C HIS A 84 -36.89 -28.03 33.85
N THR A 85 -36.81 -27.22 34.90
CA THR A 85 -37.15 -25.79 34.89
C THR A 85 -36.02 -24.90 35.43
N ALA A 86 -36.02 -23.66 34.94
CA ALA A 86 -35.59 -22.43 35.62
C ALA A 86 -34.10 -22.22 36.01
N ALA A 87 -33.54 -21.19 35.35
CA ALA A 87 -32.81 -20.05 35.94
C ALA A 87 -31.30 -20.19 36.28
N PRO A 88 -30.54 -19.07 36.22
CA PRO A 88 -29.08 -19.05 36.33
C PRO A 88 -28.54 -18.71 37.73
N LEU A 89 -27.23 -18.88 37.92
CA LEU A 89 -26.50 -18.47 39.13
C LEU A 89 -25.27 -17.61 38.82
N SER A 90 -24.80 -16.88 39.84
CA SER A 90 -23.81 -15.79 39.74
C SER A 90 -22.41 -16.20 40.27
N ALA A 91 -21.48 -15.25 40.27
CA ALA A 91 -20.03 -15.47 40.35
C ALA A 91 -19.38 -15.29 41.75
N VAL A 92 -18.04 -15.52 41.81
CA VAL A 92 -17.05 -15.07 42.85
C VAL A 92 -17.03 -15.87 44.19
N PRO A 93 -15.85 -16.18 44.80
CA PRO A 93 -14.49 -16.49 44.30
C PRO A 93 -13.88 -17.78 44.96
N GLY A 94 -12.55 -18.03 44.83
CA GLY A 94 -11.82 -19.11 45.54
C GLY A 94 -10.66 -18.63 46.44
N PRO A 95 -9.90 -19.51 47.15
CA PRO A 95 -8.75 -19.10 48.00
C PRO A 95 -7.44 -19.95 47.93
N ALA A 96 -6.30 -19.27 48.19
CA ALA A 96 -4.96 -19.75 48.66
C ALA A 96 -4.13 -20.73 47.78
N GLY A 97 -2.77 -20.76 47.80
CA GLY A 97 -1.70 -19.99 48.51
C GLY A 97 -0.48 -20.92 48.82
N PRO A 98 0.62 -20.51 49.50
CA PRO A 98 1.34 -19.21 49.63
C PRO A 98 2.88 -19.33 49.28
N THR A 99 3.70 -18.27 49.24
CA THR A 99 4.67 -17.73 50.27
C THR A 99 5.68 -16.78 49.56
N SER A 100 6.47 -15.86 50.16
CA SER A 100 6.78 -15.44 51.56
C SER A 100 7.24 -13.93 51.64
N GLN A 101 7.52 -13.40 52.86
CA GLN A 101 7.72 -11.96 53.22
C GLN A 101 9.05 -11.29 52.72
N ARG A 102 9.29 -9.95 52.68
CA ARG A 102 9.00 -8.72 53.52
C ARG A 102 9.75 -8.67 54.88
N PRO A 103 9.98 -7.50 55.56
CA PRO A 103 9.73 -6.05 55.28
C PRO A 103 11.00 -5.15 55.59
N HIS A 104 11.07 -3.86 56.01
CA HIS A 104 10.15 -2.72 56.34
C HIS A 104 10.83 -1.31 56.13
N THR A 105 10.09 -0.23 56.48
CA THR A 105 10.21 1.26 56.33
C THR A 105 11.13 2.11 57.28
N GLY A 106 11.43 3.39 56.92
CA GLY A 106 11.74 4.51 57.87
C GLY A 106 12.16 5.88 57.24
N ALA A 107 11.78 7.05 57.82
CA ALA A 107 12.12 8.45 57.42
C ALA A 107 11.61 9.49 58.48
N PRO A 108 11.83 10.85 58.45
CA PRO A 108 12.79 11.75 57.73
C PRO A 108 13.46 12.86 58.64
N ALA A 109 14.07 13.90 58.01
CA ALA A 109 14.33 15.32 58.47
C ALA A 109 15.71 15.74 59.04
N GLY A 110 16.11 17.03 58.82
CA GLY A 110 17.21 17.74 59.54
C GLY A 110 18.12 18.69 58.72
N ARG A 111 18.57 19.81 59.32
CA ARG A 111 19.53 20.82 58.77
C ARG A 111 19.96 21.84 59.87
N SER A 112 21.00 22.69 59.76
CA SER A 112 22.00 22.86 58.67
C SER A 112 23.48 23.13 59.11
N PRO A 113 23.90 24.31 59.66
CA PRO A 113 25.22 24.86 59.30
C PRO A 113 26.22 25.16 60.43
N THR A 114 27.52 25.16 60.12
CA THR A 114 28.63 25.71 60.95
C THR A 114 29.85 26.15 60.11
N GLU A 115 29.86 27.40 59.65
CA GLU A 115 30.95 28.42 59.61
C GLU A 115 32.43 28.10 59.23
N ALA A 116 32.82 26.85 58.92
CA ALA A 116 34.19 26.50 58.53
C ALA A 116 34.34 26.15 57.03
N ASP A 117 33.22 26.09 56.30
CA ASP A 117 33.14 25.52 54.93
C ASP A 117 32.98 26.61 53.84
N ASP A 118 32.62 27.84 54.23
CA ASP A 118 32.22 28.90 53.28
C ASP A 118 33.35 29.33 52.34
N GLY A 119 34.58 29.53 52.84
CA GLY A 119 35.73 29.89 52.00
C GLY A 119 36.15 28.81 51.00
N PHE A 120 35.84 27.53 51.26
CA PHE A 120 36.05 26.44 50.31
C PHE A 120 34.86 26.24 49.36
N THR A 121 33.62 26.47 49.83
CA THR A 121 32.47 26.47 48.92
C THR A 121 32.51 27.65 47.95
N ALA A 122 33.00 28.83 48.32
CA ALA A 122 33.23 29.95 47.40
C ALA A 122 34.19 29.58 46.26
N LEU A 123 35.36 29.03 46.59
CA LEU A 123 36.32 28.52 45.59
C LEU A 123 35.72 27.36 44.76
N GLY A 124 34.85 26.53 45.36
CA GLY A 124 34.15 25.43 44.70
C GLY A 124 32.99 25.87 43.79
N ARG A 125 32.31 26.98 44.09
CA ARG A 125 31.30 27.62 43.23
C ARG A 125 32.00 28.30 42.06
N LEU A 126 32.98 29.16 42.33
CA LEU A 126 33.81 29.81 41.31
C LEU A 126 34.47 28.79 40.38
N GLY A 127 35.02 27.69 40.91
CA GLY A 127 35.62 26.61 40.12
C GLY A 127 34.65 25.92 39.15
N LYS A 128 33.34 25.92 39.44
CA LYS A 128 32.31 25.45 38.51
C LYS A 128 31.88 26.54 37.53
N ALA A 129 31.70 27.78 38.02
CA ALA A 129 31.31 28.91 37.19
C ALA A 129 32.35 29.20 36.08
N LEU A 130 33.65 29.05 36.39
CA LEU A 130 34.76 29.18 35.43
C LEU A 130 34.69 28.22 34.23
N VAL A 131 33.89 27.15 34.27
CA VAL A 131 33.64 26.26 33.12
C VAL A 131 32.74 26.93 32.06
N HIS A 132 31.93 27.90 32.47
CA HIS A 132 30.95 28.59 31.63
C HIS A 132 31.32 30.06 31.34
N VAL A 133 32.43 30.55 31.89
CA VAL A 133 32.98 31.88 31.60
C VAL A 133 33.59 31.89 30.20
N ALA A 134 33.04 32.70 29.30
CA ALA A 134 33.43 32.77 27.89
C ALA A 134 34.42 33.90 27.57
N THR A 135 34.37 35.03 28.27
CA THR A 135 35.29 36.17 28.06
C THR A 135 35.90 36.68 29.38
N PRO A 136 37.00 37.46 29.35
CA PRO A 136 37.55 38.06 30.57
C PRO A 136 36.60 39.12 31.18
N HIS A 137 35.67 39.69 30.42
CA HIS A 137 34.64 40.56 30.99
C HIS A 137 33.60 39.73 31.77
N ASP A 138 33.19 38.56 31.27
CA ASP A 138 32.33 37.63 32.03
C ASP A 138 33.04 37.10 33.29
N LEU A 139 34.36 36.86 33.19
CA LEU A 139 35.20 36.51 34.34
C LEU A 139 35.13 37.60 35.42
N ALA A 140 35.18 38.88 35.03
CA ALA A 140 35.15 39.99 35.98
C ALA A 140 33.80 40.07 36.73
N ARG A 141 32.68 39.81 36.04
CA ARG A 141 31.34 39.73 36.63
C ARG A 141 31.22 38.54 37.58
N CYS A 142 31.53 37.33 37.11
CA CYS A 142 31.52 36.10 37.89
C CYS A 142 32.39 36.18 39.15
N LEU A 143 33.53 36.87 39.09
CA LEU A 143 34.39 37.12 40.24
C LEU A 143 33.78 38.11 41.24
N LEU A 144 33.09 39.16 40.75
CA LEU A 144 32.42 40.11 41.63
C LEU A 144 31.23 39.45 42.35
N ASP A 145 30.42 38.68 41.64
CA ASP A 145 29.23 38.01 42.19
C ASP A 145 29.57 37.07 43.37
N GLU A 146 30.66 36.29 43.25
CA GLU A 146 31.15 35.40 44.31
C GLU A 146 31.91 36.15 45.44
N LEU A 147 32.61 37.25 45.14
CA LEU A 147 33.41 37.99 46.14
C LEU A 147 32.64 39.10 46.88
N ALA A 148 31.48 39.53 46.38
CA ALA A 148 30.68 40.59 46.98
C ALA A 148 30.25 40.24 48.41
N ALA A 149 29.82 38.99 48.64
CA ALA A 149 29.42 38.52 49.97
C ALA A 149 30.63 38.24 50.89
N ASP A 150 31.63 37.49 50.40
CA ASP A 150 32.71 36.94 51.25
C ASP A 150 33.85 37.93 51.54
N VAL A 151 34.00 39.00 50.74
CA VAL A 151 35.13 39.96 50.86
C VAL A 151 34.67 41.42 50.91
N GLU A 152 33.37 41.68 50.72
CA GLU A 152 32.76 43.01 50.58
C GLU A 152 33.31 43.75 49.34
N ALA A 153 33.37 43.05 48.19
CA ALA A 153 33.79 43.61 46.91
C ALA A 153 32.66 44.39 46.22
N ASP A 154 32.87 45.68 45.96
CA ASP A 154 31.91 46.55 45.27
C ASP A 154 32.20 46.67 43.76
N ALA A 155 33.46 46.51 43.35
CA ALA A 155 33.87 46.53 41.96
C ALA A 155 35.14 45.70 41.72
N LEU A 156 35.32 45.25 40.48
CA LEU A 156 36.43 44.38 40.07
C LEU A 156 36.93 44.76 38.67
N MET A 157 38.25 44.73 38.48
CA MET A 157 38.92 45.11 37.23
C MET A 157 40.01 44.08 36.88
N LEU A 158 40.13 43.73 35.60
CA LEU A 158 41.15 42.82 35.08
C LEU A 158 42.06 43.56 34.10
N PHE A 159 43.30 43.82 34.50
CA PHE A 159 44.30 44.46 33.64
C PHE A 159 45.28 43.43 33.07
N ARG A 160 45.59 43.53 31.78
CA ARG A 160 46.66 42.79 31.09
C ARG A 160 47.86 43.72 30.88
N SER A 161 49.09 43.22 31.05
CA SER A 161 50.30 43.95 30.70
C SER A 161 50.52 43.91 29.18
N LEU A 162 50.68 45.08 28.57
CA LEU A 162 51.03 45.21 27.16
C LEU A 162 52.56 45.08 26.96
N PRO A 163 53.05 44.62 25.79
CA PRO A 163 54.48 44.55 25.50
C PRO A 163 55.21 45.91 25.57
N ALA A 164 54.48 47.02 25.40
CA ALA A 164 54.98 48.38 25.58
C ALA A 164 55.09 48.84 27.06
N GLY A 165 54.79 47.95 28.02
CA GLY A 165 54.93 48.18 29.47
C GLY A 165 53.77 48.91 30.15
N GLY A 166 52.74 49.30 29.38
CA GLY A 166 51.46 49.80 29.90
C GLY A 166 50.48 48.66 30.22
N LEU A 167 49.24 49.02 30.58
CA LEU A 167 48.15 48.09 30.88
C LEU A 167 46.96 48.27 29.93
N GLU A 168 46.17 47.21 29.76
CA GLU A 168 44.91 47.17 29.04
C GLU A 168 43.82 46.56 29.93
N LEU A 169 42.65 47.20 30.02
CA LEU A 169 41.50 46.70 30.79
C LEU A 169 40.74 45.64 29.97
N ILE A 170 41.02 44.36 30.23
CA ILE A 170 40.41 43.24 29.48
C ILE A 170 39.04 42.82 30.02
N GLY A 171 38.62 43.32 31.19
CA GLY A 171 37.32 43.03 31.79
C GLY A 171 37.08 43.83 33.07
N HIS A 172 35.82 44.13 33.39
CA HIS A 172 35.43 44.86 34.60
C HIS A 172 34.00 44.53 35.04
N ALA A 173 33.70 44.79 36.31
CA ALA A 173 32.36 44.74 36.91
C ALA A 173 32.25 45.75 38.06
N GLY A 174 31.04 46.22 38.37
CA GLY A 174 30.78 47.20 39.45
C GLY A 174 31.24 48.65 39.18
N ILE A 175 32.06 48.86 38.15
CA ILE A 175 32.31 50.17 37.53
C ILE A 175 31.41 50.38 36.32
N ASP A 176 31.07 51.64 36.06
CA ASP A 176 30.37 52.07 34.83
C ASP A 176 31.29 52.13 33.61
N ASP A 177 30.69 52.14 32.42
CA ASP A 177 31.41 52.11 31.15
C ASP A 177 32.20 53.40 30.86
N THR A 178 31.88 54.52 31.52
CA THR A 178 32.63 55.78 31.36
C THR A 178 33.97 55.67 32.07
N LEU A 179 33.97 55.24 33.33
CA LEU A 179 35.20 54.94 34.07
C LEU A 179 35.98 53.78 33.43
N ALA A 180 35.29 52.76 32.90
CA ALA A 180 35.97 51.68 32.17
C ALA A 180 36.68 52.19 30.91
N ALA A 181 36.04 53.07 30.13
CA ALA A 181 36.64 53.69 28.94
C ALA A 181 37.83 54.60 29.28
N GLN A 182 37.74 55.41 30.35
CA GLN A 182 38.86 56.22 30.85
C GLN A 182 40.11 55.39 31.16
N TRP A 183 39.92 54.19 31.72
CA TRP A 183 40.99 53.28 32.13
C TRP A 183 41.23 52.13 31.15
N ALA A 184 40.67 52.18 29.94
CA ALA A 184 40.73 51.10 28.96
C ALA A 184 42.17 50.75 28.54
N GLN A 185 43.01 51.77 28.36
CA GLN A 185 44.45 51.61 28.17
C GLN A 185 45.21 52.60 29.05
N VAL A 186 46.14 52.08 29.85
CA VAL A 186 46.89 52.85 30.86
C VAL A 186 48.37 52.88 30.47
N PRO A 187 48.97 54.06 30.22
CA PRO A 187 50.39 54.16 29.86
C PRO A 187 51.34 53.69 31.00
N PRO A 188 52.63 53.40 30.71
CA PRO A 188 53.60 52.77 31.63
C PRO A 188 54.06 53.62 32.86
N LEU A 189 53.22 54.54 33.33
CA LEU A 189 53.55 55.57 34.34
C LEU A 189 53.89 54.97 35.72
N SER A 190 54.71 55.71 36.46
CA SER A 190 54.91 55.52 37.91
C SER A 190 53.65 55.87 38.69
N GLY A 191 53.41 55.20 39.83
CA GLY A 191 52.25 55.45 40.70
C GLY A 191 51.01 54.62 40.39
N ILE A 192 50.96 53.86 39.28
CA ILE A 192 49.85 52.93 39.00
C ILE A 192 50.05 51.63 39.79
N THR A 193 49.21 51.39 40.81
CA THR A 193 49.38 50.26 41.73
C THR A 193 49.29 48.89 41.07
N ALA A 194 48.41 48.71 40.08
CA ALA A 194 48.29 47.47 39.31
C ALA A 194 49.60 47.11 38.58
N LEU A 195 50.25 48.12 37.99
CA LEU A 195 51.52 47.99 37.29
C LEU A 195 52.68 47.72 38.27
N ALA A 196 52.65 48.32 39.46
CA ALA A 196 53.58 48.01 40.54
C ALA A 196 53.42 46.57 41.07
N ALA A 197 52.20 46.09 41.23
CA ALA A 197 51.90 44.72 41.67
C ALA A 197 52.40 43.67 40.67
N LEU A 198 52.22 43.91 39.36
CA LEU A 198 52.75 43.05 38.29
C LEU A 198 54.29 43.05 38.25
N ARG A 199 54.92 44.25 38.27
CA ARG A 199 56.39 44.39 38.26
C ARG A 199 57.05 43.73 39.49
N ALA A 200 56.44 43.84 40.67
CA ALA A 200 56.91 43.19 41.90
C ALA A 200 56.52 41.70 42.00
N ARG A 201 55.54 41.24 41.21
CA ARG A 201 54.88 39.92 41.31
C ARG A 201 54.25 39.63 42.68
N GLU A 202 53.91 40.68 43.43
CA GLU A 202 53.33 40.61 44.77
C GLU A 202 52.01 41.37 44.84
N ALA A 203 51.05 40.83 45.61
CA ALA A 203 49.76 41.46 45.82
C ALA A 203 49.88 42.72 46.69
N ARG A 204 49.45 43.87 46.16
CA ARG A 204 49.45 45.18 46.83
C ARG A 204 48.08 45.43 47.48
N TRP A 205 48.10 45.94 48.70
CA TRP A 205 46.92 46.19 49.53
C TRP A 205 46.93 47.67 49.90
N LEU A 206 45.95 48.40 49.41
CA LEU A 206 45.72 49.82 49.68
C LEU A 206 44.54 49.87 50.66
N GLU A 207 44.84 50.21 51.90
CA GLU A 207 43.99 49.99 53.08
C GLU A 207 43.78 51.29 53.88
N ASP A 208 44.49 52.36 53.53
CA ASP A 208 44.35 53.71 54.08
C ASP A 208 44.40 54.72 52.95
N PHE A 209 43.20 55.09 52.45
CA PHE A 209 43.03 56.06 51.37
C PHE A 209 43.82 57.37 51.58
N ALA A 210 44.00 57.82 52.83
CA ALA A 210 44.68 59.09 53.11
C ALA A 210 46.18 59.00 52.86
N ALA A 211 46.82 57.86 53.15
CA ALA A 211 48.22 57.62 52.77
C ALA A 211 48.34 57.19 51.29
N ASP A 212 47.48 56.27 50.86
CA ASP A 212 47.55 55.63 49.54
C ASP A 212 47.41 56.64 48.38
N HIS A 213 46.66 57.73 48.56
CA HIS A 213 46.48 58.77 47.53
C HIS A 213 47.67 59.74 47.37
N GLU A 214 48.62 59.76 48.30
CA GLU A 214 49.85 60.56 48.17
C GLU A 214 50.94 59.78 47.39
N GLU A 215 50.95 58.45 47.47
CA GLU A 215 51.92 57.58 46.79
C GLU A 215 51.42 57.02 45.44
N TYR A 216 50.10 56.79 45.29
CA TYR A 216 49.52 56.09 44.13
C TYR A 216 48.40 56.88 43.42
N LEU A 217 48.34 56.71 42.10
CA LEU A 217 47.25 57.20 41.26
C LEU A 217 46.04 56.27 41.42
N LEU A 218 45.09 56.66 42.27
CA LEU A 218 43.94 55.84 42.64
C LEU A 218 42.85 55.84 41.56
N ILE A 219 42.40 54.65 41.15
CA ILE A 219 41.35 54.48 40.14
C ILE A 219 39.98 54.80 40.74
N GLY A 220 39.23 55.68 40.06
CA GLY A 220 37.83 56.01 40.33
C GLY A 220 37.55 57.51 40.32
N GLU A 221 36.35 57.90 39.88
CA GLU A 221 35.86 59.28 39.99
C GLU A 221 34.52 59.30 40.79
N PRO A 222 34.43 60.03 41.92
CA PRO A 222 35.56 60.47 42.76
C PRO A 222 36.28 59.26 43.39
N PRO A 223 37.62 59.27 43.56
CA PRO A 223 38.37 58.09 43.99
C PRO A 223 38.00 57.60 45.39
N GLN A 224 37.41 58.47 46.22
CA GLN A 224 36.85 58.17 47.55
C GLN A 224 35.67 57.18 47.49
N ARG A 225 35.08 56.91 46.32
CA ARG A 225 34.06 55.85 46.13
C ARG A 225 34.55 54.47 46.56
N TRP A 226 35.86 54.22 46.49
CA TRP A 226 36.48 53.01 46.98
C TRP A 226 37.60 53.36 47.97
N LEU A 227 37.37 53.10 49.26
CA LEU A 227 38.27 53.45 50.36
C LEU A 227 39.31 52.37 50.66
N SER A 228 39.15 51.14 50.15
CA SER A 228 40.23 50.13 50.11
C SER A 228 40.26 49.37 48.78
N ARG A 229 41.46 48.97 48.34
CA ARG A 229 41.72 48.30 47.06
C ARG A 229 42.77 47.20 47.23
N ALA A 230 42.61 46.08 46.52
CA ALA A 230 43.61 45.01 46.43
C ALA A 230 43.99 44.75 44.97
N TRP A 231 45.29 44.75 44.66
CA TRP A 231 45.81 44.49 43.32
C TRP A 231 46.64 43.20 43.35
N LEU A 232 46.10 42.14 42.73
CA LEU A 232 46.57 40.76 42.82
C LEU A 232 47.15 40.30 41.47
N PRO A 233 48.47 40.11 41.32
CA PRO A 233 49.05 39.55 40.11
C PRO A 233 48.67 38.06 39.96
N VAL A 234 48.25 37.67 38.77
CA VAL A 234 47.84 36.31 38.40
C VAL A 234 49.10 35.52 37.98
N PRO A 235 49.44 34.38 38.63
CA PRO A 235 50.66 33.64 38.33
C PRO A 235 50.54 32.81 37.05
N THR A 236 51.11 33.30 35.94
CA THR A 236 50.99 32.73 34.59
C THR A 236 52.31 32.12 34.11
N GLY A 237 52.71 31.00 34.72
CA GLY A 237 53.98 30.32 34.40
C GLY A 237 55.17 31.11 34.96
N ASP A 238 56.18 31.34 34.12
CA ASP A 238 57.35 32.17 34.46
C ASP A 238 57.03 33.68 34.48
N GLY A 239 55.80 34.07 34.13
CA GLY A 239 55.28 35.44 34.08
C GLY A 239 54.14 35.71 35.06
N ALA A 240 53.71 36.97 35.09
CA ALA A 240 52.51 37.41 35.78
C ALA A 240 51.97 38.60 35.01
N ASP A 241 51.22 38.30 33.94
CA ASP A 241 50.93 39.28 32.88
C ASP A 241 49.49 39.82 32.97
N VAL A 242 48.73 39.41 34.00
CA VAL A 242 47.37 39.87 34.31
C VAL A 242 47.26 40.21 35.80
N CYS A 243 46.58 41.29 36.14
CA CYS A 243 46.30 41.74 37.51
C CYS A 243 44.79 41.79 37.76
N ILE A 244 44.34 41.28 38.91
CA ILE A 244 42.98 41.42 39.42
C ILE A 244 42.96 42.56 40.43
N GLY A 245 42.24 43.63 40.12
CA GLY A 245 41.88 44.69 41.05
C GLY A 245 40.55 44.42 41.71
N VAL A 246 40.50 44.39 43.04
CA VAL A 246 39.26 44.31 43.83
C VAL A 246 39.12 45.60 44.62
N LEU A 247 38.00 46.29 44.47
CA LEU A 247 37.76 47.61 45.05
C LEU A 247 36.57 47.56 46.01
N ARG A 248 36.68 48.25 47.15
CA ARG A 248 35.64 48.28 48.20
C ARG A 248 35.37 49.70 48.67
N ALA A 249 34.10 50.05 48.85
CA ALA A 249 33.65 51.31 49.44
C ALA A 249 34.00 51.40 50.94
N ARG A 250 34.17 50.26 51.61
CA ARG A 250 34.62 50.18 53.00
C ARG A 250 36.10 50.55 53.16
N SER A 251 36.39 51.37 54.18
CA SER A 251 37.74 51.70 54.63
C SER A 251 38.31 50.65 55.61
N GLY A 252 39.64 50.55 55.67
CA GLY A 252 40.36 49.65 56.56
C GLY A 252 40.77 48.31 55.92
N PRO A 253 41.55 47.49 56.66
CA PRO A 253 42.29 46.39 56.07
C PRO A 253 41.42 45.19 55.63
N PHE A 254 41.94 44.45 54.67
CA PHE A 254 41.47 43.12 54.31
C PHE A 254 41.91 42.12 55.41
N ALA A 255 40.94 41.42 56.01
CA ALA A 255 41.20 40.42 57.04
C ALA A 255 42.10 39.28 56.50
N PRO A 256 42.89 38.59 57.35
CA PRO A 256 43.79 37.53 56.90
C PRO A 256 43.13 36.44 56.06
N ALA A 257 41.91 36.03 56.42
CA ALA A 257 41.10 35.09 55.63
C ALA A 257 40.76 35.63 54.23
N HIS A 258 40.37 36.91 54.11
CA HIS A 258 40.04 37.53 52.83
C HIS A 258 41.29 37.63 51.95
N ARG A 259 42.45 37.97 52.53
CA ARG A 259 43.73 37.98 51.81
C ARG A 259 44.12 36.58 51.31
N GLN A 260 43.80 35.53 52.07
CA GLN A 260 44.03 34.14 51.65
C GLN A 260 43.07 33.70 50.53
N LEU A 261 41.77 34.01 50.65
CA LEU A 261 40.75 33.73 49.64
C LEU A 261 41.07 34.42 48.31
N LEU A 262 41.34 35.74 48.31
CA LEU A 262 41.69 36.50 47.11
C LEU A 262 42.95 35.97 46.41
N ARG A 263 43.96 35.53 47.18
CA ARG A 263 45.17 34.89 46.63
C ARG A 263 44.91 33.49 46.07
N ALA A 264 43.93 32.74 46.59
CA ALA A 264 43.50 31.47 46.04
C ALA A 264 42.70 31.66 44.74
N VAL A 265 41.78 32.63 44.71
CA VAL A 265 41.02 33.05 43.53
C VAL A 265 41.95 33.45 42.38
N ALA A 266 42.93 34.32 42.62
CA ALA A 266 43.89 34.73 41.59
C ALA A 266 44.71 33.55 41.02
N ARG A 267 44.97 32.50 41.82
CA ARG A 267 45.62 31.26 41.35
C ARG A 267 44.67 30.38 40.52
N LEU A 268 43.39 30.32 40.88
CA LEU A 268 42.38 29.53 40.18
C LEU A 268 42.13 30.09 38.77
N CYS A 269 41.92 31.41 38.66
CA CYS A 269 41.73 32.10 37.38
C CYS A 269 42.95 32.01 36.45
N ALA A 270 44.15 31.79 36.98
CA ALA A 270 45.38 31.69 36.19
C ALA A 270 45.36 30.53 35.17
N GLY A 271 44.60 29.46 35.41
CA GLY A 271 44.40 28.39 34.43
C GLY A 271 43.67 28.90 33.18
N TRP A 272 42.47 29.45 33.39
CA TRP A 272 41.59 29.96 32.34
C TRP A 272 42.20 31.16 31.59
N LEU A 273 42.85 32.08 32.29
CA LEU A 273 43.48 33.27 31.70
C LEU A 273 44.68 32.94 30.79
N ARG A 274 45.36 31.81 30.99
CA ARG A 274 46.44 31.35 30.07
C ARG A 274 45.88 30.90 28.72
N SER A 275 44.77 30.17 28.70
CA SER A 275 44.08 29.79 27.45
C SER A 275 43.60 31.01 26.64
N PHE A 276 43.30 32.13 27.31
CA PHE A 276 42.90 33.39 26.68
C PHE A 276 44.08 34.31 26.28
N GLY A 277 45.32 33.86 26.42
CA GLY A 277 46.52 34.63 26.07
C GLY A 277 47.08 34.38 24.66
N THR A 278 46.69 33.29 24.00
CA THR A 278 47.40 32.79 22.81
C THR A 278 46.78 33.20 21.47
N ARG A 279 47.08 34.43 21.03
CA ARG A 279 47.06 34.93 19.62
C ARG A 279 45.66 35.09 18.95
N PRO A 280 45.54 35.71 17.74
CA PRO A 280 46.56 36.39 16.90
C PRO A 280 46.15 37.76 16.26
N GLU A 281 46.94 38.83 16.43
CA GLU A 281 46.78 40.06 15.61
C GLU A 281 48.02 40.52 14.83
N GLN A 282 49.24 40.08 15.18
CA GLN A 282 50.50 40.64 14.62
C GLN A 282 51.12 39.87 13.44
N HIS A 283 50.35 39.22 12.55
CA HIS A 283 50.91 38.43 11.42
C HIS A 283 50.31 38.73 10.02
N ALA A 284 49.32 39.61 9.90
CA ALA A 284 48.57 39.82 8.65
C ALA A 284 49.44 40.22 7.43
N GLY A 285 50.54 40.96 7.63
CA GLY A 285 51.42 41.40 6.53
C GLY A 285 52.44 40.37 6.03
N ALA A 286 52.69 39.29 6.78
CA ALA A 286 53.76 38.33 6.45
C ALA A 286 53.24 36.95 6.01
N ALA A 287 52.05 36.55 6.46
CA ALA A 287 51.50 35.21 6.19
C ALA A 287 51.11 35.01 4.71
N ALA A 288 50.47 36.00 4.09
CA ALA A 288 49.89 35.87 2.74
C ALA A 288 50.90 35.44 1.66
N ALA A 289 52.15 35.91 1.74
CA ALA A 289 53.22 35.56 0.81
C ALA A 289 53.63 34.07 0.87
N ALA A 290 53.33 33.36 1.96
CA ALA A 290 53.66 31.95 2.14
C ALA A 290 52.52 30.98 1.79
N THR A 291 51.27 31.47 1.62
CA THR A 291 50.10 30.60 1.51
C THR A 291 49.74 30.20 0.08
N GLN A 292 49.95 31.06 -0.92
CA GLN A 292 49.62 30.72 -2.32
C GLN A 292 50.33 29.44 -2.84
N PRO A 293 51.62 29.17 -2.54
CA PRO A 293 52.27 27.92 -2.94
C PRO A 293 51.61 26.64 -2.42
N VAL A 294 50.85 26.71 -1.32
CA VAL A 294 50.04 25.58 -0.83
C VAL A 294 48.81 25.41 -1.72
N PHE A 295 48.09 26.50 -2.01
CA PHE A 295 46.91 26.48 -2.89
C PHE A 295 47.25 26.11 -4.35
N ASP A 296 48.43 26.48 -4.85
CA ASP A 296 48.92 26.01 -6.17
C ASP A 296 49.09 24.47 -6.23
N SER A 297 49.14 23.78 -5.07
CA SER A 297 49.35 22.33 -4.97
C SER A 297 48.09 21.53 -4.57
N LEU A 298 46.99 22.19 -4.23
CA LEU A 298 45.74 21.53 -3.81
C LEU A 298 44.86 21.14 -5.02
N PRO A 299 44.33 19.91 -5.09
CA PRO A 299 43.36 19.52 -6.11
C PRO A 299 41.99 20.13 -5.84
N GLY A 300 41.19 20.30 -6.89
CA GLY A 300 39.83 20.86 -6.81
C GLY A 300 39.78 22.39 -6.70
N SER A 301 38.59 22.91 -6.38
CA SER A 301 38.30 24.34 -6.34
C SER A 301 38.25 24.85 -4.90
N ALA A 302 39.22 25.70 -4.54
CA ALA A 302 39.28 26.29 -3.21
C ALA A 302 39.95 27.67 -3.19
N ILE A 303 39.56 28.51 -2.22
CA ILE A 303 40.05 29.86 -2.01
C ILE A 303 40.24 30.17 -0.53
N LEU A 304 41.14 31.10 -0.22
CA LEU A 304 41.34 31.70 1.11
C LEU A 304 40.80 33.12 1.12
N LEU A 305 39.92 33.41 2.07
CA LEU A 305 39.19 34.65 2.21
C LEU A 305 39.60 35.40 3.48
N ALA A 306 40.14 36.61 3.33
CA ALA A 306 40.36 37.55 4.42
C ALA A 306 39.16 38.50 4.55
N PRO A 307 38.53 38.62 5.73
CA PRO A 307 37.36 39.48 5.91
C PRO A 307 37.72 40.97 5.75
N LEU A 308 36.95 41.68 4.93
CA LEU A 308 36.98 43.13 4.82
C LEU A 308 35.87 43.70 5.71
N ARG A 309 36.27 44.40 6.79
CA ARG A 309 35.34 44.93 7.79
C ARG A 309 35.04 46.41 7.55
N GLY A 310 33.76 46.75 7.71
CA GLY A 310 33.25 48.12 7.65
C GLY A 310 33.59 48.94 8.88
N ALA A 311 33.17 50.22 8.88
CA ALA A 311 33.37 51.14 10.01
C ALA A 311 32.61 50.72 11.29
N SER A 312 31.61 49.84 11.17
CA SER A 312 30.89 49.20 12.29
C SER A 312 31.62 47.99 12.89
N GLY A 313 32.68 47.50 12.25
CA GLY A 313 33.35 46.24 12.58
C GLY A 313 32.72 45.00 11.93
N GLU A 314 31.53 45.10 11.33
CA GLU A 314 30.91 44.01 10.57
C GLU A 314 31.67 43.67 9.28
N VAL A 315 31.55 42.43 8.80
CA VAL A 315 32.18 42.00 7.53
C VAL A 315 31.29 42.42 6.35
N GLU A 316 31.76 43.38 5.55
CA GLU A 316 31.06 43.88 4.37
C GLU A 316 31.36 43.04 3.11
N ASP A 317 32.56 42.46 3.03
CA ASP A 317 33.08 41.75 1.86
C ASP A 317 34.24 40.82 2.30
N TYR A 318 34.79 40.03 1.39
CA TYR A 318 36.02 39.26 1.62
C TYR A 318 37.01 39.48 0.49
N ARG A 319 38.30 39.58 0.81
CA ARG A 319 39.38 39.60 -0.18
C ARG A 319 39.94 38.19 -0.38
N ILE A 320 40.14 37.81 -1.64
CA ILE A 320 40.77 36.53 -2.00
C ILE A 320 42.30 36.64 -1.82
N ASP A 321 42.84 35.99 -0.80
CA ASP A 321 44.28 36.02 -0.46
C ASP A 321 45.06 34.79 -0.97
N ALA A 322 44.37 33.69 -1.31
CA ALA A 322 44.92 32.54 -2.03
C ALA A 322 43.83 31.82 -2.84
N ALA A 323 44.19 31.11 -3.92
CA ALA A 323 43.26 30.37 -4.78
C ALA A 323 43.93 29.19 -5.49
N THR A 324 43.23 28.04 -5.62
CA THR A 324 43.73 26.87 -6.37
C THR A 324 43.66 27.07 -7.88
N ALA A 325 44.41 26.28 -8.65
CA ALA A 325 44.33 26.30 -10.11
C ALA A 325 42.93 25.93 -10.64
N GLY A 326 42.14 25.15 -9.88
CA GLY A 326 40.76 24.79 -10.19
C GLY A 326 39.70 25.80 -9.72
N ALA A 327 40.09 26.91 -9.08
CA ALA A 327 39.16 27.99 -8.77
C ALA A 327 38.93 28.84 -10.04
N VAL A 328 37.69 28.89 -10.53
CA VAL A 328 37.24 29.69 -11.68
C VAL A 328 36.07 30.55 -11.24
N ASP A 329 35.97 31.77 -11.75
CA ASP A 329 34.89 32.71 -11.40
C ASP A 329 33.92 33.00 -12.56
N VAL A 330 32.87 33.79 -12.31
CA VAL A 330 31.77 34.02 -13.28
C VAL A 330 32.17 34.78 -14.54
N VAL A 331 33.43 35.22 -14.65
CA VAL A 331 34.01 35.88 -15.84
C VAL A 331 35.16 35.05 -16.42
N GLY A 332 35.29 33.78 -16.02
CA GLY A 332 36.32 32.85 -16.48
C GLY A 332 37.73 33.15 -15.97
N ARG A 333 37.89 33.99 -14.93
CA ARG A 333 39.20 34.27 -14.33
C ARG A 333 39.62 33.08 -13.47
N THR A 334 40.87 32.63 -13.59
CA THR A 334 41.33 31.37 -12.96
C THR A 334 42.43 31.56 -11.92
N GLY A 335 42.33 30.83 -10.81
CA GLY A 335 43.31 30.72 -9.73
C GLY A 335 43.97 32.05 -9.35
N ARG A 336 45.26 32.19 -9.67
CA ARG A 336 46.06 33.39 -9.34
C ARG A 336 45.52 34.71 -9.91
N GLN A 337 44.62 34.69 -10.90
CA GLN A 337 43.94 35.88 -11.44
C GLN A 337 42.86 36.47 -10.51
N LEU A 338 42.45 35.70 -9.50
CA LEU A 338 41.44 36.05 -8.50
C LEU A 338 42.04 36.79 -7.29
N LEU A 339 43.36 36.73 -7.10
CA LEU A 339 44.04 37.26 -5.92
C LEU A 339 43.88 38.77 -5.78
N GLY A 340 43.64 39.23 -4.55
CA GLY A 340 43.40 40.63 -4.20
C GLY A 340 42.01 41.16 -4.56
N ARG A 341 41.16 40.38 -5.24
CA ARG A 341 39.79 40.77 -5.59
C ARG A 341 38.82 40.56 -4.43
N ARG A 342 37.67 41.23 -4.51
CA ARG A 342 36.53 41.03 -3.62
C ARG A 342 35.74 39.79 -4.01
N ILE A 343 35.18 39.06 -3.04
CA ILE A 343 34.49 37.82 -3.34
C ILE A 343 33.18 38.08 -4.10
N LEU A 344 32.48 39.16 -3.77
CA LEU A 344 31.24 39.57 -4.45
C LEU A 344 31.48 40.12 -5.88
N GLU A 345 32.72 40.49 -6.24
CA GLU A 345 33.12 40.83 -7.62
C GLU A 345 33.44 39.60 -8.49
N CYS A 346 33.72 38.45 -7.86
CA CYS A 346 34.07 37.20 -8.52
C CYS A 346 32.89 36.21 -8.55
N PHE A 347 32.09 36.17 -7.49
CA PHE A 347 30.96 35.27 -7.31
C PHE A 347 29.76 36.05 -6.74
N PRO A 348 29.01 36.82 -7.57
CA PRO A 348 27.89 37.63 -7.09
C PRO A 348 26.77 36.80 -6.42
N SER A 349 26.60 35.54 -6.82
CA SER A 349 25.69 34.56 -6.19
C SER A 349 26.12 34.15 -4.78
N MET A 350 27.35 34.41 -4.35
CA MET A 350 27.76 34.19 -2.95
C MET A 350 27.08 35.16 -1.97
N ALA A 351 26.36 36.17 -2.46
CA ALA A 351 25.42 36.97 -1.67
C ALA A 351 24.11 36.23 -1.32
N GLU A 352 23.86 35.02 -1.83
CA GLU A 352 22.75 34.18 -1.40
C GLU A 352 22.84 33.88 0.11
N GLU A 353 21.73 34.07 0.83
CA GLU A 353 21.73 34.12 2.29
C GLU A 353 22.35 32.89 2.95
N ALA A 354 22.13 31.69 2.41
CA ALA A 354 22.61 30.44 3.01
C ALA A 354 24.15 30.36 3.05
N VAL A 355 24.83 30.65 1.94
CA VAL A 355 26.29 30.58 1.84
C VAL A 355 26.95 31.78 2.52
N TRP A 356 26.36 32.98 2.39
CA TRP A 356 26.86 34.18 3.05
C TRP A 356 26.82 34.08 4.58
N HIS A 357 25.66 33.75 5.15
CA HIS A 357 25.54 33.54 6.60
C HIS A 357 26.31 32.30 7.08
N GLY A 358 26.46 31.27 6.25
CA GLY A 358 27.33 30.13 6.52
C GLY A 358 28.78 30.55 6.73
N CYS A 359 29.33 31.37 5.82
CA CYS A 359 30.69 31.89 5.90
C CYS A 359 30.89 32.85 7.09
N LEU A 360 29.93 33.75 7.34
CA LEU A 360 29.95 34.65 8.51
C LEU A 360 29.91 33.87 9.83
N ARG A 361 29.06 32.83 9.92
CA ARG A 361 28.98 31.96 11.10
C ARG A 361 30.29 31.20 11.30
N ALA A 362 30.84 30.58 10.26
CA ALA A 362 32.09 29.84 10.34
C ALA A 362 33.28 30.71 10.74
N LEU A 363 33.36 31.95 10.24
CA LEU A 363 34.36 32.93 10.68
C LEU A 363 34.19 33.33 12.16
N THR A 364 32.96 33.45 12.65
CA THR A 364 32.65 33.94 14.00
C THR A 364 32.72 32.83 15.05
N THR A 365 31.97 31.74 14.90
CA THR A 365 31.98 30.62 15.87
C THR A 365 33.24 29.77 15.72
N GLY A 366 33.68 29.52 14.48
CA GLY A 366 34.75 28.58 14.14
C GLY A 366 34.27 27.17 13.80
N GLU A 367 32.96 26.93 13.88
CA GLU A 367 32.36 25.68 13.38
C GLU A 367 32.38 25.70 11.84
N PRO A 368 32.74 24.59 11.17
CA PRO A 368 32.65 24.52 9.72
C PRO A 368 31.20 24.67 9.25
N TYR A 369 31.01 25.40 8.15
CA TYR A 369 29.77 25.41 7.39
C TYR A 369 29.88 24.37 6.27
N GLU A 370 28.88 23.49 6.18
CA GLU A 370 28.67 22.57 5.06
C GLU A 370 27.31 22.93 4.45
N GLY A 371 27.30 23.29 3.17
CA GLY A 371 26.11 23.72 2.44
C GLY A 371 25.47 22.56 1.67
N GLU A 372 24.16 22.42 1.81
CA GLU A 372 23.34 21.52 0.97
C GLU A 372 23.56 21.81 -0.53
N PRO A 373 23.55 20.79 -1.42
CA PRO A 373 23.80 21.00 -2.85
C PRO A 373 22.76 21.93 -3.50
N PHE A 374 23.18 23.12 -3.92
CA PHE A 374 22.33 24.10 -4.59
C PHE A 374 22.59 24.15 -6.10
N ALA A 375 21.58 24.56 -6.86
CA ALA A 375 21.65 24.64 -8.31
C ALA A 375 22.06 26.06 -8.76
N TYR A 376 23.14 26.16 -9.51
CA TYR A 376 23.67 27.40 -10.07
C TYR A 376 23.72 27.32 -11.59
N GLN A 377 23.45 28.44 -12.26
CA GLN A 377 23.39 28.51 -13.73
C GLN A 377 24.71 29.08 -14.28
N GLU A 378 25.53 28.23 -14.88
CA GLU A 378 26.81 28.57 -15.48
C GLU A 378 26.68 28.67 -17.01
N VAL A 379 27.47 29.55 -17.66
CA VAL A 379 27.48 29.68 -19.13
C VAL A 379 28.73 29.00 -19.68
N VAL A 380 28.58 27.75 -20.11
CA VAL A 380 29.65 26.94 -20.71
C VAL A 380 29.52 27.00 -22.23
N ASP A 381 30.60 27.39 -22.92
CA ASP A 381 30.65 27.55 -24.39
C ASP A 381 29.47 28.35 -25.00
N GLY A 382 28.99 29.36 -24.27
CA GLY A 382 27.87 30.22 -24.67
C GLY A 382 26.48 29.64 -24.39
N THR A 383 26.39 28.46 -23.79
CA THR A 383 25.14 27.78 -23.42
C THR A 383 24.95 27.82 -21.90
N ALA A 384 23.76 28.18 -21.42
CA ALA A 384 23.49 28.25 -19.99
C ALA A 384 23.04 26.89 -19.43
N GLU A 385 23.90 26.22 -18.66
CA GLU A 385 23.68 24.92 -18.04
C GLU A 385 23.42 25.05 -16.53
N LEU A 386 22.55 24.19 -15.98
CA LEU A 386 22.25 24.15 -14.55
C LEU A 386 23.11 23.09 -13.84
N SER A 387 24.11 23.54 -13.09
CA SER A 387 25.07 22.69 -12.37
C SER A 387 24.78 22.71 -10.87
N LEU A 388 24.99 21.58 -10.17
CA LEU A 388 24.81 21.47 -8.72
C LEU A 388 26.15 21.65 -8.00
N TYR A 389 26.20 22.47 -6.95
CA TYR A 389 27.41 22.70 -6.16
C TYR A 389 27.16 22.50 -4.66
N ALA A 390 28.10 21.85 -3.98
CA ALA A 390 28.18 21.83 -2.52
C ALA A 390 29.38 22.69 -2.07
N VAL A 391 29.14 23.64 -1.16
CA VAL A 391 30.15 24.59 -0.66
C VAL A 391 30.46 24.28 0.80
N HIS A 392 31.73 24.21 1.15
CA HIS A 392 32.20 24.01 2.52
C HIS A 392 33.11 25.16 2.93
N ALA A 393 32.97 25.68 4.14
CA ALA A 393 33.74 26.83 4.63
C ALA A 393 34.22 26.62 6.08
N ALA A 394 35.52 26.77 6.31
CA ALA A 394 36.15 26.52 7.62
C ALA A 394 37.16 27.62 8.00
N ARG A 395 37.21 27.98 9.29
CA ARG A 395 38.09 29.05 9.78
C ARG A 395 39.56 28.63 9.87
N LEU A 396 40.43 29.39 9.21
CA LEU A 396 41.88 29.26 9.28
C LEU A 396 42.48 30.53 9.91
N GLY A 397 42.57 30.54 11.23
CA GLY A 397 43.01 31.72 11.99
C GLY A 397 42.00 32.87 11.86
N GLY A 398 42.44 34.03 11.37
CA GLY A 398 41.59 35.19 11.08
C GLY A 398 40.98 35.20 9.67
N ALA A 399 41.20 34.14 8.89
CA ALA A 399 40.69 33.97 7.52
C ALA A 399 39.77 32.75 7.42
N LEU A 400 39.11 32.59 6.28
CA LEU A 400 38.19 31.49 5.97
C LEU A 400 38.70 30.74 4.74
N VAL A 401 38.85 29.43 4.82
CA VAL A 401 39.05 28.58 3.63
C VAL A 401 37.69 28.15 3.13
N VAL A 402 37.41 28.39 1.86
CA VAL A 402 36.17 27.95 1.19
C VAL A 402 36.55 26.98 0.08
N THR A 403 35.89 25.83 0.05
CA THR A 403 36.02 24.81 -1.00
C THR A 403 34.66 24.55 -1.63
N TRP A 404 34.64 24.10 -2.89
CA TRP A 404 33.41 23.66 -3.53
C TRP A 404 33.63 22.48 -4.48
N VAL A 405 32.57 21.69 -4.64
CA VAL A 405 32.53 20.54 -5.56
C VAL A 405 31.35 20.73 -6.50
N ARG A 406 31.62 20.65 -7.83
CA ARG A 406 30.60 20.57 -8.87
C ARG A 406 30.14 19.13 -9.00
N HIS A 407 28.84 18.88 -8.92
CA HIS A 407 28.21 17.58 -9.10
C HIS A 407 27.72 17.45 -10.55
N ASP A 408 28.60 17.03 -11.44
CA ASP A 408 28.33 16.93 -12.87
C ASP A 408 27.36 15.79 -13.24
N SER A 409 26.73 15.93 -14.41
CA SER A 409 25.53 15.18 -14.79
C SER A 409 25.79 13.78 -15.38
N SER A 410 27.06 13.42 -15.65
CA SER A 410 27.47 12.20 -16.38
C SER A 410 27.02 10.91 -15.70
N ASP A 411 27.35 10.71 -14.42
CA ASP A 411 27.05 9.48 -13.66
C ASP A 411 25.55 9.14 -13.68
N ARG A 412 24.69 10.17 -13.65
CA ARG A 412 23.24 10.01 -13.72
C ARG A 412 22.75 9.61 -15.11
N GLN A 413 23.45 10.02 -16.18
CA GLN A 413 23.14 9.58 -17.54
C GLN A 413 23.58 8.13 -17.75
N GLU A 414 24.79 7.76 -17.32
CA GLU A 414 25.29 6.39 -17.38
C GLU A 414 24.43 5.42 -16.56
N GLN A 415 24.07 5.79 -15.32
CA GLN A 415 23.18 4.98 -14.49
C GLN A 415 21.79 4.81 -15.14
N ARG A 416 21.18 5.87 -15.66
CA ARG A 416 19.89 5.79 -16.38
C ARG A 416 19.98 4.92 -17.63
N LEU A 417 21.07 5.02 -18.38
CA LEU A 417 21.29 4.20 -19.58
C LEU A 417 21.45 2.72 -19.21
N ALA A 418 22.16 2.41 -18.12
CA ALA A 418 22.26 1.06 -17.56
C ALA A 418 20.92 0.54 -16.99
N GLU A 419 20.06 1.42 -16.44
CA GLU A 419 18.71 1.08 -16.00
C GLU A 419 17.79 0.78 -17.19
N VAL A 420 17.82 1.57 -18.27
CA VAL A 420 17.08 1.31 -19.51
C VAL A 420 17.51 -0.01 -20.16
N GLN A 421 18.82 -0.29 -20.21
CA GLN A 421 19.37 -1.56 -20.68
C GLN A 421 18.84 -2.76 -19.87
N ARG A 422 18.84 -2.66 -18.53
CA ARG A 422 18.25 -3.70 -17.66
C ARG A 422 16.75 -3.85 -17.86
N LEU A 423 15.99 -2.75 -17.88
CA LEU A 423 14.52 -2.77 -17.96
C LEU A 423 14.00 -3.31 -19.30
N GLY A 424 14.66 -3.00 -20.41
CA GLY A 424 14.30 -3.53 -21.73
C GLY A 424 14.99 -4.85 -22.11
N ASN A 425 15.80 -5.42 -21.20
CA ASN A 425 16.70 -6.55 -21.42
C ASN A 425 17.56 -6.41 -22.69
N LEU A 426 18.18 -5.24 -22.88
CA LEU A 426 19.02 -4.88 -24.03
C LEU A 426 20.47 -4.72 -23.61
N GLY A 427 21.41 -5.37 -24.29
CA GLY A 427 22.83 -5.10 -24.19
C GLY A 427 23.40 -4.56 -25.51
N TRP A 428 24.21 -3.49 -25.46
CA TRP A 428 25.00 -3.03 -26.61
C TRP A 428 26.33 -3.78 -26.72
N MET A 429 26.84 -3.86 -27.95
CA MET A 429 28.00 -4.64 -28.39
C MET A 429 28.67 -3.91 -29.56
N ASN A 430 29.95 -3.56 -29.44
CA ASN A 430 30.72 -2.87 -30.47
C ASN A 430 31.90 -3.74 -30.94
N TRP A 431 32.30 -3.59 -32.20
CA TRP A 431 33.44 -4.27 -32.81
C TRP A 431 34.25 -3.33 -33.69
N ASN A 432 35.54 -3.22 -33.41
CA ASN A 432 36.48 -2.53 -34.30
C ASN A 432 36.92 -3.50 -35.41
N LEU A 433 36.55 -3.18 -36.65
CA LEU A 433 36.77 -4.05 -37.80
C LEU A 433 38.22 -3.99 -38.34
N ALA A 434 38.99 -2.99 -37.90
CA ALA A 434 40.41 -2.83 -38.23
C ALA A 434 41.34 -3.53 -37.21
N THR A 435 40.96 -3.61 -35.93
CA THR A 435 41.76 -4.27 -34.88
C THR A 435 41.26 -5.68 -34.48
N ASP A 436 40.07 -6.08 -34.92
CA ASP A 436 39.38 -7.33 -34.49
C ASP A 436 39.22 -7.43 -32.96
N GLU A 437 38.97 -6.25 -32.35
CA GLU A 437 38.63 -6.06 -30.95
C GLU A 437 37.11 -5.92 -30.77
N ALA A 438 36.61 -6.31 -29.61
CA ALA A 438 35.21 -6.24 -29.24
C ALA A 438 35.04 -5.60 -27.86
N SER A 439 34.05 -4.74 -27.68
CA SER A 439 33.66 -4.21 -26.36
C SER A 439 32.15 -4.36 -26.18
N TRP A 440 31.73 -4.93 -25.05
CA TRP A 440 30.33 -5.25 -24.78
C TRP A 440 29.89 -4.64 -23.46
N SER A 441 28.65 -4.17 -23.41
CA SER A 441 27.96 -3.85 -22.15
C SER A 441 27.91 -5.04 -21.20
N SER A 442 27.92 -4.78 -19.90
CA SER A 442 27.67 -5.81 -18.87
C SER A 442 26.33 -6.52 -19.08
N GLN A 443 25.30 -5.80 -19.56
CA GLN A 443 23.99 -6.36 -19.87
C GLN A 443 24.02 -7.33 -21.07
N ALA A 444 24.89 -7.14 -22.08
CA ALA A 444 25.00 -8.09 -23.20
C ALA A 444 25.47 -9.49 -22.73
N PHE A 445 26.40 -9.55 -21.77
CA PHE A 445 26.80 -10.81 -21.12
C PHE A 445 25.62 -11.47 -20.39
N VAL A 446 24.84 -10.69 -19.63
CA VAL A 446 23.64 -11.17 -18.92
C VAL A 446 22.58 -11.71 -19.88
N VAL A 447 22.29 -11.00 -20.98
CA VAL A 447 21.31 -11.39 -22.01
C VAL A 447 21.73 -12.67 -22.73
N LEU A 448 22.99 -12.76 -23.17
CA LEU A 448 23.56 -13.94 -23.81
C LEU A 448 23.80 -15.12 -22.84
N GLY A 449 23.72 -14.89 -21.52
CA GLY A 449 24.01 -15.90 -20.50
C GLY A 449 25.48 -16.33 -20.47
N ARG A 450 26.40 -15.41 -20.82
CA ARG A 450 27.85 -15.65 -20.92
C ARG A 450 28.56 -15.08 -19.69
N ASP A 451 29.51 -15.84 -19.15
CA ASP A 451 30.43 -15.36 -18.11
C ASP A 451 31.33 -14.21 -18.64
N PRO A 452 31.32 -13.01 -18.01
CA PRO A 452 32.20 -11.91 -18.36
C PRO A 452 33.70 -12.24 -18.32
N ALA A 453 34.12 -13.20 -17.48
CA ALA A 453 35.52 -13.63 -17.40
C ALA A 453 36.03 -14.31 -18.69
N LEU A 454 35.13 -14.77 -19.56
CA LEU A 454 35.46 -15.30 -20.89
C LEU A 454 35.60 -14.21 -21.97
N GLY A 455 35.39 -12.94 -21.62
CA GLY A 455 35.52 -11.79 -22.51
C GLY A 455 34.46 -11.70 -23.63
N PRO A 456 34.37 -10.55 -24.31
CA PRO A 456 33.46 -10.34 -25.43
C PRO A 456 33.87 -11.18 -26.65
N VAL A 457 32.88 -11.56 -27.47
CA VAL A 457 33.11 -12.39 -28.66
C VAL A 457 33.18 -11.51 -29.91
N ARG A 458 34.20 -11.76 -30.74
CA ARG A 458 34.41 -11.11 -32.05
C ARG A 458 33.22 -11.32 -32.99
N LEU A 459 32.96 -10.33 -33.86
CA LEU A 459 31.83 -10.31 -34.77
C LEU A 459 31.72 -11.60 -35.61
N ALA A 460 32.84 -12.06 -36.18
CA ALA A 460 32.91 -13.29 -36.97
C ALA A 460 32.60 -14.59 -36.18
N ALA A 461 32.70 -14.56 -34.85
CA ALA A 461 32.49 -15.71 -33.96
C ALA A 461 31.10 -15.73 -33.27
N LEU A 462 30.31 -14.65 -33.38
CA LEU A 462 28.92 -14.60 -32.88
C LEU A 462 28.03 -15.79 -33.31
N PRO A 463 28.12 -16.34 -34.53
CA PRO A 463 27.29 -17.48 -34.93
C PRO A 463 27.50 -18.72 -34.07
N GLY A 464 28.66 -18.86 -33.40
CA GLY A 464 28.95 -19.95 -32.47
C GLY A 464 28.26 -19.83 -31.10
N LEU A 465 27.56 -18.73 -30.83
CA LEU A 465 26.72 -18.55 -29.62
C LEU A 465 25.26 -18.97 -29.85
N ALA A 466 24.82 -18.98 -31.11
CA ALA A 466 23.47 -19.39 -31.49
C ALA A 466 23.32 -20.92 -31.44
N GLN A 467 22.09 -21.40 -31.30
CA GLN A 467 21.80 -22.83 -31.47
C GLN A 467 22.11 -23.29 -32.91
N PRO A 468 22.45 -24.58 -33.14
CA PRO A 468 22.91 -25.06 -34.45
C PRO A 468 21.96 -24.81 -35.62
N GLU A 469 20.66 -24.71 -35.34
CA GLU A 469 19.60 -24.37 -36.30
C GLU A 469 19.66 -22.90 -36.77
N ASP A 470 20.03 -21.97 -35.89
CA ASP A 470 19.98 -20.51 -36.13
C ASP A 470 21.35 -19.95 -36.57
N ALA A 471 22.45 -20.63 -36.19
CA ALA A 471 23.82 -20.25 -36.51
C ALA A 471 24.09 -20.01 -38.02
N PRO A 472 23.52 -20.76 -39.00
CA PRO A 472 23.71 -20.49 -40.41
C PRO A 472 23.14 -19.14 -40.86
N VAL A 473 22.00 -18.72 -40.27
CA VAL A 473 21.30 -17.47 -40.58
C VAL A 473 22.06 -16.29 -40.01
N LEU A 474 22.40 -16.33 -38.71
CA LEU A 474 23.20 -15.29 -38.07
C LEU A 474 24.59 -15.16 -38.73
N GLY A 475 25.19 -16.30 -39.11
CA GLY A 475 26.46 -16.32 -39.84
C GLY A 475 26.39 -15.74 -41.26
N LEU A 476 25.24 -15.79 -41.93
CA LEU A 476 25.03 -15.08 -43.19
C LEU A 476 24.92 -13.57 -42.94
N ALA A 477 24.09 -13.16 -41.99
CA ALA A 477 23.88 -11.75 -41.65
C ALA A 477 25.20 -11.05 -41.26
N VAL A 478 26.02 -11.68 -40.42
CA VAL A 478 27.37 -11.20 -40.06
C VAL A 478 28.29 -11.04 -41.28
N ARG A 479 28.27 -11.97 -42.25
CA ARG A 479 29.10 -11.85 -43.47
C ARG A 479 28.63 -10.71 -44.38
N GLU A 480 27.32 -10.48 -44.47
CA GLU A 480 26.74 -9.41 -45.28
C GLU A 480 26.98 -8.03 -44.67
N LEU A 481 26.93 -7.92 -43.33
CA LEU A 481 27.30 -6.71 -42.60
C LEU A 481 28.75 -6.28 -42.90
N VAL A 482 29.71 -7.21 -42.72
CA VAL A 482 31.14 -6.91 -42.92
C VAL A 482 31.51 -6.69 -44.39
N ARG A 483 30.88 -7.40 -45.34
CA ARG A 483 31.25 -7.31 -46.78
C ARG A 483 30.55 -6.20 -47.55
N ALA A 484 29.34 -5.81 -47.13
CA ALA A 484 28.47 -4.94 -47.92
C ALA A 484 27.82 -3.81 -47.10
N GLY A 485 28.23 -3.61 -45.83
CA GLY A 485 27.65 -2.62 -44.93
C GLY A 485 26.17 -2.87 -44.62
N ARG A 486 25.64 -4.07 -44.90
CA ARG A 486 24.22 -4.39 -44.74
C ARG A 486 23.88 -4.59 -43.28
N GLN A 487 23.24 -3.59 -42.66
CA GLN A 487 22.59 -3.75 -41.36
C GLN A 487 21.65 -4.97 -41.34
N PHE A 488 21.54 -5.62 -40.19
CA PHE A 488 20.63 -6.77 -40.02
C PHE A 488 19.80 -6.66 -38.74
N ASP A 489 18.65 -7.34 -38.76
CA ASP A 489 17.78 -7.61 -37.61
C ASP A 489 17.41 -9.09 -37.67
N VAL A 490 17.93 -9.88 -36.73
CA VAL A 490 17.83 -11.36 -36.74
C VAL A 490 17.41 -11.88 -35.37
N PRO A 491 16.26 -12.59 -35.27
CA PRO A 491 15.95 -13.40 -34.10
C PRO A 491 16.76 -14.71 -34.13
N PHE A 492 17.29 -15.11 -32.99
CA PHE A 492 18.08 -16.34 -32.83
C PHE A 492 17.96 -16.86 -31.39
N ARG A 493 18.13 -18.17 -31.19
CA ARG A 493 18.12 -18.79 -29.87
C ARG A 493 19.54 -19.04 -29.37
N VAL A 494 19.74 -18.88 -28.06
CA VAL A 494 20.95 -19.34 -27.36
C VAL A 494 20.57 -20.35 -26.28
N ARG A 495 21.55 -21.07 -25.73
CA ARG A 495 21.37 -21.95 -24.57
C ARG A 495 22.16 -21.43 -23.39
N ALA A 496 21.46 -21.02 -22.32
CA ALA A 496 22.03 -20.37 -21.14
C ALA A 496 21.51 -21.08 -19.88
N GLY A 497 22.40 -21.51 -18.99
CA GLY A 497 22.03 -22.22 -17.75
C GLY A 497 21.33 -23.58 -17.95
N GLY A 498 21.22 -24.08 -19.19
CA GLY A 498 20.44 -25.25 -19.58
C GLY A 498 19.14 -24.92 -20.31
N GLU A 499 18.62 -23.70 -20.12
CA GLU A 499 17.39 -23.20 -20.76
C GLU A 499 17.66 -22.62 -22.16
N VAL A 500 16.60 -22.50 -22.97
CA VAL A 500 16.63 -21.85 -24.28
C VAL A 500 16.11 -20.43 -24.15
N ARG A 501 16.94 -19.45 -24.51
CA ARG A 501 16.53 -18.04 -24.61
C ARG A 501 16.28 -17.66 -26.07
N HIS A 502 15.24 -16.86 -26.30
CA HIS A 502 14.89 -16.30 -27.59
C HIS A 502 15.39 -14.86 -27.64
N LEU A 503 16.45 -14.61 -28.41
CA LEU A 503 17.08 -13.31 -28.53
C LEU A 503 16.76 -12.67 -29.89
N ARG A 504 16.94 -11.36 -29.98
CA ARG A 504 16.96 -10.58 -31.22
C ARG A 504 18.25 -9.76 -31.25
N MET A 505 18.99 -9.82 -32.35
CA MET A 505 20.16 -8.95 -32.56
C MET A 505 19.93 -8.03 -33.74
N VAL A 506 20.10 -6.73 -33.50
CA VAL A 506 20.20 -5.70 -34.53
C VAL A 506 21.66 -5.26 -34.59
N ALA A 507 22.23 -5.12 -35.79
CA ALA A 507 23.59 -4.61 -35.95
C ALA A 507 23.76 -3.80 -37.24
N GLU A 508 24.56 -2.74 -37.16
CA GLU A 508 24.89 -1.80 -38.23
C GLU A 508 26.41 -1.52 -38.28
N VAL A 509 26.87 -0.76 -39.28
CA VAL A 509 28.29 -0.50 -39.54
C VAL A 509 28.56 0.99 -39.73
N VAL A 510 29.61 1.47 -39.09
CA VAL A 510 30.21 2.78 -39.33
C VAL A 510 31.33 2.64 -40.34
N ALA A 511 31.31 3.48 -41.38
CA ALA A 511 32.30 3.51 -42.44
C ALA A 511 33.22 4.73 -42.34
N ASP A 512 34.43 4.61 -42.87
CA ASP A 512 35.38 5.73 -43.00
C ASP A 512 35.01 6.70 -44.13
N THR A 513 35.81 7.75 -44.31
CA THR A 513 35.64 8.76 -45.37
C THR A 513 35.84 8.22 -46.80
N GLU A 514 36.30 6.97 -46.95
CA GLU A 514 36.39 6.27 -48.23
C GLU A 514 35.25 5.25 -48.42
N GLY A 515 34.31 5.15 -47.47
CA GLY A 515 33.17 4.23 -47.51
C GLY A 515 33.49 2.80 -47.08
N ARG A 516 34.64 2.56 -46.43
CA ARG A 516 35.06 1.23 -45.96
C ARG A 516 34.52 0.97 -44.54
N PRO A 517 33.94 -0.20 -44.24
CA PRO A 517 33.59 -0.59 -42.87
C PRO A 517 34.79 -0.53 -41.91
N VAL A 518 34.68 0.24 -40.83
CA VAL A 518 35.73 0.37 -39.80
C VAL A 518 35.25 -0.01 -38.40
N GLU A 519 33.97 0.18 -38.09
CA GLU A 519 33.37 -0.24 -36.83
C GLU A 519 31.99 -0.87 -37.10
N ALA A 520 31.55 -1.77 -36.21
CA ALA A 520 30.18 -2.27 -36.18
C ALA A 520 29.59 -2.08 -34.78
N HIS A 521 28.34 -1.61 -34.72
CA HIS A 521 27.57 -1.43 -33.50
C HIS A 521 26.36 -2.36 -33.53
N GLY A 522 25.98 -2.91 -32.39
CA GLY A 522 24.82 -3.79 -32.31
C GLY A 522 24.21 -3.88 -30.92
N PHE A 523 22.95 -4.28 -30.90
CA PHE A 523 22.15 -4.48 -29.70
C PHE A 523 21.58 -5.89 -29.71
N VAL A 524 21.69 -6.59 -28.57
CA VAL A 524 21.03 -7.88 -28.33
C VAL A 524 19.94 -7.71 -27.27
N GLN A 525 18.73 -8.16 -27.59
CA GLN A 525 17.56 -8.10 -26.71
C GLN A 525 17.07 -9.50 -26.33
N ASP A 526 16.72 -9.72 -25.05
CA ASP A 526 16.00 -10.91 -24.61
C ASP A 526 14.49 -10.77 -24.82
N LEU A 527 13.92 -11.63 -25.68
CA LEU A 527 12.50 -11.72 -25.98
C LEU A 527 11.84 -12.98 -25.40
N THR A 528 12.55 -13.77 -24.58
CA THR A 528 12.06 -15.06 -24.04
C THR A 528 10.74 -14.89 -23.30
N ALA A 529 10.64 -13.91 -22.39
CA ALA A 529 9.42 -13.64 -21.65
C ALA A 529 8.24 -13.21 -22.54
N GLN A 530 8.51 -12.51 -23.66
CA GLN A 530 7.49 -12.18 -24.65
C GLN A 530 7.01 -13.44 -25.39
N ARG A 531 7.94 -14.27 -25.90
CA ARG A 531 7.59 -15.51 -26.61
C ARG A 531 6.83 -16.50 -25.74
N SER A 532 7.19 -16.65 -24.46
CA SER A 532 6.42 -17.46 -23.50
C SER A 532 5.00 -16.92 -23.28
N ALA A 533 4.82 -15.60 -23.24
CA ALA A 533 3.50 -14.98 -23.08
C ALA A 533 2.63 -15.09 -24.35
N GLU A 534 3.23 -14.99 -25.54
CA GLU A 534 2.56 -15.22 -26.83
C GLU A 534 2.06 -16.68 -26.95
N LEU A 535 2.91 -17.66 -26.62
CA LEU A 535 2.53 -19.08 -26.66
C LEU A 535 1.42 -19.40 -25.66
N ALA A 536 1.54 -18.93 -24.41
CA ALA A 536 0.53 -19.14 -23.37
C ALA A 536 -0.83 -18.49 -23.71
N LEU A 537 -0.85 -17.40 -24.49
CA LEU A 537 -2.09 -16.82 -25.00
C LEU A 537 -2.75 -17.74 -26.04
N VAL A 538 -1.99 -18.25 -27.01
CA VAL A 538 -2.50 -19.17 -28.05
C VAL A 538 -3.03 -20.47 -27.43
N GLU A 539 -2.33 -21.04 -26.44
CA GLU A 539 -2.81 -22.20 -25.69
C GLU A 539 -4.12 -21.91 -24.93
N SER A 540 -4.23 -20.72 -24.30
CA SER A 540 -5.44 -20.29 -23.61
C SER A 540 -6.62 -20.09 -24.55
N GLU A 541 -6.40 -19.53 -25.75
CA GLU A 541 -7.43 -19.35 -26.77
C GLU A 541 -7.93 -20.69 -27.32
N GLN A 542 -7.02 -21.64 -27.61
CA GLN A 542 -7.37 -22.99 -28.03
C GLN A 542 -8.16 -23.75 -26.96
N ALA A 543 -7.80 -23.61 -25.68
CA ALA A 543 -8.54 -24.22 -24.57
C ALA A 543 -9.97 -23.67 -24.48
N ILE A 544 -10.15 -22.34 -24.57
CA ILE A 544 -11.48 -21.69 -24.54
C ILE A 544 -12.34 -22.14 -25.73
N LEU A 545 -11.78 -22.16 -26.94
CA LEU A 545 -12.49 -22.62 -28.15
C LEU A 545 -12.92 -24.10 -28.03
N THR A 546 -12.06 -24.94 -27.46
CA THR A 546 -12.37 -26.37 -27.21
C THR A 546 -13.50 -26.52 -26.20
N GLN A 547 -13.46 -25.80 -25.08
CA GLN A 547 -14.50 -25.83 -24.05
C GLN A 547 -15.85 -25.31 -24.60
N HIS A 548 -15.84 -24.24 -25.38
CA HIS A 548 -17.05 -23.75 -26.08
C HIS A 548 -17.59 -24.77 -27.10
N GLY A 549 -16.72 -25.53 -27.77
CA GLY A 549 -17.11 -26.62 -28.66
C GLY A 549 -17.84 -27.75 -27.93
N VAL A 550 -17.29 -28.21 -26.80
CA VAL A 550 -17.89 -29.27 -25.97
C VAL A 550 -19.27 -28.86 -25.45
N LEU A 551 -19.38 -27.69 -24.81
CA LEU A 551 -20.66 -27.20 -24.25
C LEU A 551 -21.75 -27.02 -25.32
N ARG A 552 -21.38 -26.64 -26.55
CA ARG A 552 -22.33 -26.57 -27.69
C ARG A 552 -22.78 -27.95 -28.15
N ALA A 553 -21.87 -28.93 -28.22
CA ALA A 553 -22.20 -30.30 -28.59
C ALA A 553 -23.13 -30.94 -27.54
N GLU A 554 -22.84 -30.73 -26.25
CA GLU A 554 -23.63 -31.20 -25.11
C GLU A 554 -25.07 -30.64 -25.13
N ARG A 555 -25.25 -29.32 -25.27
CA ARG A 555 -26.58 -28.71 -25.43
C ARG A 555 -27.32 -29.22 -26.67
N THR A 556 -26.61 -29.41 -27.78
CA THR A 556 -27.19 -29.97 -29.02
C THR A 556 -27.66 -31.41 -28.82
N LEU A 557 -26.96 -32.20 -28.00
CA LEU A 557 -27.37 -33.55 -27.64
C LEU A 557 -28.58 -33.53 -26.69
N ALA A 558 -28.55 -32.71 -25.63
CA ALA A 558 -29.64 -32.56 -24.68
C ALA A 558 -30.97 -32.19 -25.37
N ALA A 559 -30.97 -31.15 -26.22
CA ALA A 559 -32.18 -30.73 -26.95
C ALA A 559 -32.69 -31.81 -27.93
N ARG A 560 -31.79 -32.58 -28.56
CA ARG A 560 -32.19 -33.72 -29.41
C ARG A 560 -32.79 -34.87 -28.61
N LEU A 561 -32.25 -35.15 -27.41
CA LEU A 561 -32.82 -36.14 -26.50
C LEU A 561 -34.19 -35.70 -26.01
N GLN A 562 -34.33 -34.46 -25.52
CA GLN A 562 -35.60 -33.87 -25.08
C GLN A 562 -36.66 -33.97 -26.19
N HIS A 563 -36.35 -33.56 -27.42
CA HIS A 563 -37.27 -33.64 -28.56
C HIS A 563 -37.62 -35.09 -28.98
N ALA A 564 -36.67 -36.02 -28.94
CA ALA A 564 -36.94 -37.44 -29.21
C ALA A 564 -37.77 -38.11 -28.12
N LEU A 565 -37.66 -37.63 -26.88
CA LEU A 565 -38.46 -38.08 -25.75
C LEU A 565 -39.87 -37.49 -25.78
N LEU A 566 -40.04 -36.20 -26.10
CA LEU A 566 -41.30 -35.44 -26.09
C LEU A 566 -41.86 -35.21 -27.52
N PRO A 567 -42.47 -36.23 -28.16
CA PRO A 567 -43.18 -36.03 -29.42
C PRO A 567 -44.45 -35.21 -29.18
N LEU A 568 -44.44 -33.96 -29.64
CA LEU A 568 -45.59 -33.07 -29.58
C LEU A 568 -46.62 -33.46 -30.66
N PRO A 569 -47.92 -33.60 -30.32
CA PRO A 569 -48.96 -33.85 -31.31
C PRO A 569 -49.17 -32.60 -32.18
N THR A 570 -49.15 -32.75 -33.51
CA THR A 570 -49.26 -31.63 -34.46
C THR A 570 -50.70 -31.12 -34.68
N ARG A 571 -51.67 -31.71 -33.97
CA ARG A 571 -53.10 -31.35 -33.94
C ARG A 571 -53.68 -31.75 -32.58
N PRO A 572 -54.79 -31.15 -32.12
CA PRO A 572 -55.51 -31.63 -30.95
C PRO A 572 -55.90 -33.11 -31.09
N VAL A 573 -55.72 -33.85 -30.01
CA VAL A 573 -55.96 -35.30 -29.93
C VAL A 573 -57.32 -35.53 -29.28
N ARG A 574 -58.03 -36.59 -29.69
CA ARG A 574 -59.20 -37.12 -28.96
C ARG A 574 -58.70 -38.24 -28.05
N LEU A 575 -58.97 -38.14 -26.74
CA LEU A 575 -58.61 -39.15 -25.73
C LEU A 575 -59.81 -39.36 -24.81
N ALA A 576 -60.34 -40.59 -24.74
CA ALA A 576 -61.46 -40.96 -23.86
C ALA A 576 -62.69 -40.01 -23.97
N GLY A 577 -62.94 -39.49 -25.18
CA GLY A 577 -63.99 -38.50 -25.48
C GLY A 577 -63.58 -37.02 -25.36
N LEU A 578 -62.53 -36.72 -24.58
CA LEU A 578 -62.00 -35.36 -24.40
C LEU A 578 -61.28 -34.86 -25.66
N ARG A 579 -61.24 -33.53 -25.86
CA ARG A 579 -60.35 -32.85 -26.82
C ARG A 579 -59.13 -32.33 -26.06
N VAL A 580 -57.93 -32.64 -26.53
CA VAL A 580 -56.68 -32.34 -25.81
C VAL A 580 -55.69 -31.64 -26.74
N GLU A 581 -55.29 -30.42 -26.40
CA GLU A 581 -54.25 -29.65 -27.08
C GLU A 581 -53.03 -29.51 -26.16
N VAL A 582 -51.81 -29.49 -26.70
CA VAL A 582 -50.58 -29.39 -25.90
C VAL A 582 -49.64 -28.37 -26.51
N ALA A 583 -49.11 -27.48 -25.67
CA ALA A 583 -48.04 -26.56 -26.02
C ALA A 583 -46.79 -26.87 -25.18
N TYR A 584 -45.63 -26.65 -25.81
CA TYR A 584 -44.33 -26.72 -25.15
C TYR A 584 -43.44 -25.62 -25.75
N LEU A 585 -42.97 -24.71 -24.92
CA LEU A 585 -42.24 -23.52 -25.32
C LEU A 585 -40.93 -23.45 -24.53
N PRO A 586 -39.78 -23.85 -25.12
CA PRO A 586 -38.53 -23.85 -24.39
C PRO A 586 -38.04 -22.42 -24.08
N ALA A 587 -37.15 -22.33 -23.10
CA ALA A 587 -36.44 -21.13 -22.67
C ALA A 587 -35.77 -20.43 -23.85
N GLN A 588 -35.83 -19.10 -23.88
CA GLN A 588 -35.21 -18.29 -24.95
C GLN A 588 -33.72 -18.06 -24.69
N SER A 589 -33.30 -18.04 -23.43
CA SER A 589 -31.89 -18.14 -23.05
C SER A 589 -31.37 -19.52 -23.40
N GLY A 590 -30.65 -19.65 -24.54
CA GLY A 590 -30.00 -20.88 -25.06
C GLY A 590 -28.84 -21.42 -24.22
N ILE A 591 -29.01 -21.36 -22.90
CA ILE A 591 -28.14 -21.80 -21.82
C ILE A 591 -28.68 -23.12 -21.23
N HIS A 592 -30.01 -23.29 -21.24
CA HIS A 592 -30.73 -24.37 -20.58
C HIS A 592 -31.49 -25.27 -21.58
N VAL A 593 -31.84 -26.46 -21.12
CA VAL A 593 -32.78 -27.43 -21.72
C VAL A 593 -33.52 -27.98 -20.51
N GLY A 594 -34.83 -27.73 -20.39
CA GLY A 594 -35.58 -27.87 -19.14
C GLY A 594 -35.93 -29.31 -18.73
N GLY A 595 -36.40 -29.44 -17.49
CA GLY A 595 -36.91 -30.70 -16.94
C GLY A 595 -38.34 -31.01 -17.40
N ASP A 596 -39.16 -29.97 -17.59
CA ASP A 596 -40.53 -29.93 -18.14
C ASP A 596 -40.96 -31.13 -19.02
N TRP A 597 -42.07 -31.78 -18.67
CA TRP A 597 -42.73 -32.80 -19.50
C TRP A 597 -44.25 -32.89 -19.34
N PHE A 598 -44.88 -33.54 -20.32
CA PHE A 598 -46.28 -33.97 -20.25
C PHE A 598 -46.46 -35.42 -20.71
N SER A 599 -47.54 -36.07 -20.29
CA SER A 599 -48.08 -37.28 -20.92
C SER A 599 -49.59 -37.13 -21.05
N ALA A 600 -50.14 -37.41 -22.23
CA ALA A 600 -51.58 -37.44 -22.46
C ALA A 600 -51.86 -38.70 -23.31
N ILE A 601 -52.51 -39.69 -22.72
CA ILE A 601 -52.76 -41.00 -23.33
C ILE A 601 -54.13 -41.56 -22.94
N GLU A 602 -54.64 -42.46 -23.77
CA GLU A 602 -55.73 -43.37 -23.40
C GLU A 602 -55.13 -44.62 -22.72
N LEU A 603 -55.81 -45.13 -21.71
CA LEU A 603 -55.44 -46.32 -20.94
C LEU A 603 -56.15 -47.57 -21.51
N PRO A 604 -55.69 -48.81 -21.20
CA PRO A 604 -56.24 -50.03 -21.81
C PRO A 604 -57.69 -50.36 -21.45
N ASP A 605 -58.24 -49.69 -20.45
CA ASP A 605 -59.63 -49.75 -19.96
C ASP A 605 -60.55 -48.70 -20.60
N GLY A 606 -60.00 -47.75 -21.37
CA GLY A 606 -60.74 -46.64 -21.98
C GLY A 606 -60.77 -45.35 -21.15
N GLU A 607 -60.09 -45.30 -20.00
CA GLU A 607 -59.83 -44.05 -19.29
C GLU A 607 -58.76 -43.20 -20.00
N ALA A 608 -58.58 -41.95 -19.60
CA ALA A 608 -57.44 -41.13 -20.03
C ALA A 608 -56.50 -40.77 -18.87
N LEU A 609 -55.18 -40.87 -19.09
CA LEU A 609 -54.15 -40.42 -18.17
C LEU A 609 -53.49 -39.13 -18.69
N PHE A 610 -53.49 -38.13 -17.81
CA PHE A 610 -52.78 -36.86 -17.95
C PHE A 610 -51.68 -36.76 -16.90
N VAL A 611 -50.52 -36.29 -17.34
CA VAL A 611 -49.34 -36.03 -16.51
C VAL A 611 -48.74 -34.72 -16.97
N VAL A 612 -48.36 -33.86 -16.04
CA VAL A 612 -47.48 -32.69 -16.26
C VAL A 612 -46.49 -32.62 -15.09
N GLY A 613 -45.26 -32.19 -15.31
CA GLY A 613 -44.25 -32.03 -14.26
C GLY A 613 -42.97 -31.37 -14.76
N ASP A 614 -42.13 -30.95 -13.82
CA ASP A 614 -40.77 -30.43 -14.06
C ASP A 614 -39.73 -31.18 -13.18
N VAL A 615 -38.49 -31.26 -13.65
CA VAL A 615 -37.33 -31.75 -12.89
C VAL A 615 -36.38 -30.59 -12.62
N ALA A 616 -36.23 -30.24 -11.33
CA ALA A 616 -35.34 -29.18 -10.88
C ALA A 616 -33.90 -29.40 -11.35
N GLY A 617 -33.43 -28.54 -12.25
CA GLY A 617 -32.13 -28.64 -12.91
C GLY A 617 -32.24 -28.33 -14.41
N HIS A 618 -31.18 -28.61 -15.17
CA HIS A 618 -31.20 -28.41 -16.62
C HIS A 618 -30.16 -29.28 -17.34
N GLY A 619 -30.37 -29.54 -18.62
CA GLY A 619 -29.43 -30.26 -19.47
C GLY A 619 -29.65 -31.78 -19.46
N ILE A 620 -28.59 -32.55 -19.71
CA ILE A 620 -28.71 -34.00 -19.99
C ILE A 620 -29.30 -34.76 -18.79
N ASP A 621 -28.89 -34.44 -17.56
CA ASP A 621 -29.30 -35.18 -16.37
C ASP A 621 -30.76 -34.89 -15.96
N ALA A 622 -31.23 -33.65 -16.18
CA ALA A 622 -32.64 -33.29 -16.05
C ALA A 622 -33.50 -34.04 -17.09
N VAL A 623 -33.08 -34.02 -18.37
CA VAL A 623 -33.77 -34.75 -19.45
C VAL A 623 -33.78 -36.27 -19.23
N ALA A 624 -32.71 -36.84 -18.67
CA ALA A 624 -32.63 -38.26 -18.32
C ALA A 624 -33.50 -38.62 -17.09
N THR A 625 -33.65 -37.70 -16.14
CA THR A 625 -34.53 -37.87 -14.97
C THR A 625 -36.00 -37.74 -15.36
N MET A 626 -36.33 -36.75 -16.20
CA MET A 626 -37.65 -36.59 -16.84
C MET A 626 -38.06 -37.85 -17.59
N ALA A 627 -37.16 -38.42 -18.41
CA ALA A 627 -37.42 -39.64 -19.14
C ALA A 627 -37.79 -40.81 -18.21
N GLN A 628 -37.06 -40.99 -17.11
CA GLN A 628 -37.33 -42.00 -16.11
C GLN A 628 -38.69 -41.77 -15.44
N LEU A 629 -38.92 -40.60 -14.84
CA LEU A 629 -40.18 -40.26 -14.16
C LEU A 629 -41.38 -40.48 -15.08
N ARG A 630 -41.33 -39.93 -16.30
CA ARG A 630 -42.42 -39.97 -17.27
C ARG A 630 -42.77 -41.37 -17.75
N PHE A 631 -41.78 -42.19 -18.12
CA PHE A 631 -42.04 -43.55 -18.58
C PHE A 631 -42.41 -44.49 -17.42
N THR A 632 -41.83 -44.31 -16.23
CA THR A 632 -42.19 -45.09 -15.04
C THR A 632 -43.60 -44.74 -14.54
N ALA A 633 -43.99 -43.46 -14.50
CA ALA A 633 -45.35 -43.05 -14.15
C ALA A 633 -46.39 -43.65 -15.12
N LYS A 634 -46.14 -43.49 -16.43
CA LYS A 634 -46.97 -44.10 -17.49
C LYS A 634 -47.07 -45.62 -17.33
N GLY A 635 -45.95 -46.30 -17.10
CA GLY A 635 -45.92 -47.75 -16.91
C GLY A 635 -46.75 -48.21 -15.71
N MET A 636 -46.57 -47.58 -14.55
CA MET A 636 -47.27 -47.94 -13.31
C MET A 636 -48.79 -47.79 -13.44
N VAL A 637 -49.27 -46.67 -13.98
CA VAL A 637 -50.72 -46.42 -14.11
C VAL A 637 -51.34 -47.33 -15.18
N ILE A 638 -50.66 -47.58 -16.31
CA ILE A 638 -51.10 -48.59 -17.30
C ILE A 638 -51.23 -50.00 -16.69
N THR A 639 -50.45 -50.32 -15.65
CA THR A 639 -50.56 -51.58 -14.91
C THR A 639 -51.53 -51.54 -13.71
N GLY A 640 -52.35 -50.49 -13.57
CA GLY A 640 -53.40 -50.39 -12.54
C GLY A 640 -52.93 -49.96 -11.15
N GLN A 641 -51.75 -49.33 -11.02
CA GLN A 641 -51.31 -48.69 -9.77
C GLN A 641 -52.11 -47.40 -9.52
N SER A 642 -52.51 -47.12 -8.26
CA SER A 642 -53.14 -45.84 -7.88
C SER A 642 -52.20 -44.65 -8.11
N LEU A 643 -52.75 -43.43 -8.19
CA LEU A 643 -51.96 -42.23 -8.49
C LEU A 643 -51.00 -41.92 -7.34
N THR A 644 -51.53 -41.87 -6.12
CA THR A 644 -50.79 -41.90 -4.84
C THR A 644 -49.69 -42.96 -4.81
N GLY A 645 -50.05 -44.20 -5.17
CA GLY A 645 -49.15 -45.34 -5.20
C GLY A 645 -48.09 -45.29 -6.31
N ALA A 646 -48.28 -44.45 -7.33
CA ALA A 646 -47.26 -44.14 -8.33
C ALA A 646 -46.34 -43.01 -7.83
N LEU A 647 -46.89 -41.93 -7.25
CA LEU A 647 -46.11 -40.82 -6.66
C LEU A 647 -45.11 -41.33 -5.61
N ALA A 648 -45.56 -42.15 -4.66
CA ALA A 648 -44.67 -42.73 -3.64
C ALA A 648 -43.52 -43.56 -4.25
N ARG A 649 -43.79 -44.34 -5.30
CA ARG A 649 -42.75 -45.13 -5.99
C ARG A 649 -41.78 -44.27 -6.83
N LEU A 650 -42.27 -43.18 -7.41
CA LEU A 650 -41.45 -42.22 -8.17
C LEU A 650 -40.55 -41.40 -7.24
N ASN A 651 -41.05 -41.00 -6.06
CA ASN A 651 -40.24 -40.43 -4.99
C ASN A 651 -39.12 -41.40 -4.56
N THR A 652 -39.47 -42.67 -4.31
CA THR A 652 -38.48 -43.72 -4.01
C THR A 652 -37.44 -43.89 -5.12
N LEU A 653 -37.85 -43.79 -6.40
CA LEU A 653 -36.94 -43.87 -7.54
C LEU A 653 -35.91 -42.73 -7.53
N LEU A 654 -36.32 -41.48 -7.30
CA LEU A 654 -35.39 -40.35 -7.24
C LEU A 654 -34.39 -40.48 -6.10
N LEU A 655 -34.85 -40.84 -4.90
CA LEU A 655 -33.99 -41.01 -3.72
C LEU A 655 -32.93 -42.10 -3.88
N HIS A 656 -33.21 -43.12 -4.70
CA HIS A 656 -32.28 -44.22 -5.00
C HIS A 656 -31.60 -44.07 -6.38
N SER A 657 -31.75 -42.92 -7.03
CA SER A 657 -30.98 -42.56 -8.22
C SER A 657 -29.51 -42.31 -7.86
N ARG A 658 -28.63 -42.39 -8.87
CA ARG A 658 -27.20 -42.13 -8.72
C ARG A 658 -26.92 -40.69 -8.26
N ASP A 659 -27.76 -39.77 -8.69
CA ASP A 659 -27.72 -38.36 -8.31
C ASP A 659 -28.80 -38.11 -7.26
N SER A 660 -28.49 -38.49 -6.01
CA SER A 660 -29.41 -38.50 -4.85
C SER A 660 -29.83 -37.11 -4.34
N HIS A 661 -29.86 -36.12 -5.24
CA HIS A 661 -30.23 -34.73 -5.01
C HIS A 661 -31.25 -34.20 -6.05
N GLY A 662 -31.63 -35.01 -7.05
CA GLY A 662 -32.67 -34.65 -8.02
C GLY A 662 -34.06 -34.59 -7.37
N THR A 663 -34.83 -33.56 -7.73
CA THR A 663 -36.22 -33.35 -7.26
C THR A 663 -37.11 -32.95 -8.41
N ALA A 664 -38.42 -33.21 -8.29
CA ALA A 664 -39.37 -32.92 -9.36
C ALA A 664 -40.76 -32.53 -8.83
N THR A 665 -41.44 -31.62 -9.52
CA THR A 665 -42.89 -31.40 -9.34
C THR A 665 -43.66 -32.27 -10.32
N MET A 666 -44.85 -32.77 -9.96
CA MET A 666 -45.70 -33.50 -10.91
C MET A 666 -47.17 -33.49 -10.50
N VAL A 667 -48.08 -33.41 -11.47
CA VAL A 667 -49.49 -33.78 -11.33
C VAL A 667 -49.78 -35.06 -12.12
N LEU A 668 -50.56 -35.96 -11.51
CA LEU A 668 -51.16 -37.12 -12.17
C LEU A 668 -52.68 -36.94 -12.13
N ALA A 669 -53.35 -37.05 -13.27
CA ALA A 669 -54.81 -36.99 -13.34
C ALA A 669 -55.36 -38.09 -14.27
N ARG A 670 -56.37 -38.81 -13.81
CA ARG A 670 -56.99 -39.97 -14.48
C ARG A 670 -58.48 -39.70 -14.65
N TYR A 671 -58.94 -39.68 -15.89
CA TYR A 671 -60.32 -39.37 -16.27
C TYR A 671 -61.09 -40.63 -16.63
N GLU A 672 -62.19 -40.87 -15.92
CA GLU A 672 -63.15 -41.95 -16.15
C GLU A 672 -64.35 -41.40 -16.95
N PRO A 673 -64.53 -41.79 -18.23
CA PRO A 673 -65.61 -41.26 -19.07
C PRO A 673 -67.02 -41.65 -18.61
N GLY A 674 -67.15 -42.77 -17.89
CA GLY A 674 -68.44 -43.27 -17.41
C GLY A 674 -69.05 -42.43 -16.28
N GLU A 675 -68.22 -41.87 -15.39
CA GLU A 675 -68.65 -40.95 -14.32
C GLU A 675 -68.41 -39.47 -14.68
N HIS A 676 -67.81 -39.16 -15.84
CA HIS A 676 -67.21 -37.86 -16.17
C HIS A 676 -66.25 -37.34 -15.08
N CYS A 677 -65.56 -38.26 -14.40
CA CYS A 677 -64.85 -38.00 -13.15
C CYS A 677 -63.34 -37.96 -13.38
N LEU A 678 -62.70 -36.84 -13.00
CA LEU A 678 -61.25 -36.71 -12.95
C LEU A 678 -60.77 -36.97 -11.52
N VAL A 679 -60.08 -38.08 -11.30
CA VAL A 679 -59.33 -38.35 -10.06
C VAL A 679 -57.90 -37.84 -10.25
N TRP A 680 -57.35 -37.06 -9.33
CA TRP A 680 -56.01 -36.50 -9.49
C TRP A 680 -55.23 -36.38 -8.18
N ALA A 681 -53.91 -36.47 -8.28
CA ALA A 681 -52.94 -36.34 -7.20
C ALA A 681 -51.79 -35.42 -7.63
N GLN A 682 -51.13 -34.77 -6.68
CA GLN A 682 -50.06 -33.82 -6.96
C GLN A 682 -48.85 -34.02 -6.03
N ALA A 683 -47.67 -33.69 -6.55
CA ALA A 683 -46.40 -33.69 -5.83
C ALA A 683 -45.72 -32.33 -6.01
N GLY A 684 -46.02 -31.38 -5.11
CA GLY A 684 -45.47 -30.01 -5.11
C GLY A 684 -45.93 -29.10 -6.26
N HIS A 685 -46.88 -29.52 -7.09
CA HIS A 685 -47.17 -28.89 -8.39
C HIS A 685 -48.18 -27.71 -8.28
N PRO A 686 -48.19 -26.76 -9.24
CA PRO A 686 -49.21 -25.72 -9.32
C PRO A 686 -50.65 -26.27 -9.43
N PRO A 687 -51.67 -25.52 -8.94
CA PRO A 687 -53.06 -25.97 -8.99
C PRO A 687 -53.61 -25.96 -10.43
N PRO A 688 -54.28 -27.03 -10.90
CA PRO A 688 -55.00 -27.03 -12.19
C PRO A 688 -56.02 -25.90 -12.28
N LEU A 689 -56.13 -25.27 -13.46
CA LEU A 689 -57.06 -24.16 -13.70
C LEU A 689 -58.28 -24.65 -14.49
N LEU A 690 -59.47 -24.58 -13.89
CA LEU A 690 -60.74 -24.98 -14.48
C LEU A 690 -61.54 -23.75 -14.93
N VAL A 691 -62.02 -23.78 -16.17
CA VAL A 691 -63.01 -22.85 -16.71
C VAL A 691 -64.34 -23.58 -16.85
N ARG A 692 -65.40 -23.09 -16.19
CA ARG A 692 -66.77 -23.62 -16.26
C ARG A 692 -67.76 -22.48 -16.47
N GLY A 693 -68.55 -22.53 -17.55
CA GLY A 693 -69.58 -21.51 -17.84
C GLY A 693 -69.04 -20.08 -18.04
N GLY A 694 -67.73 -19.91 -18.27
CA GLY A 694 -67.05 -18.62 -18.32
C GLY A 694 -66.39 -18.18 -17.00
N GLU A 695 -66.73 -18.81 -15.87
CA GLU A 695 -66.02 -18.64 -14.59
C GLU A 695 -64.67 -19.36 -14.64
N VAL A 696 -63.61 -18.71 -14.15
CA VAL A 696 -62.23 -19.23 -14.13
C VAL A 696 -61.81 -19.43 -12.67
N ARG A 697 -61.46 -20.66 -12.28
CA ARG A 697 -61.13 -21.02 -10.89
C ARG A 697 -60.07 -22.12 -10.79
N TYR A 698 -59.20 -22.01 -9.80
CA TYR A 698 -58.24 -23.07 -9.48
C TYR A 698 -58.90 -24.24 -8.74
N LEU A 699 -58.45 -25.47 -9.00
CA LEU A 699 -58.87 -26.64 -8.23
C LEU A 699 -58.14 -26.69 -6.89
N THR A 700 -58.88 -26.95 -5.80
CA THR A 700 -58.32 -27.20 -4.47
C THR A 700 -57.34 -28.37 -4.52
N ARG A 701 -56.08 -28.14 -4.17
CA ARG A 701 -55.02 -29.16 -4.22
C ARG A 701 -55.22 -30.22 -3.12
N PRO A 702 -55.12 -31.52 -3.44
CA PRO A 702 -54.94 -32.57 -2.43
C PRO A 702 -53.55 -32.45 -1.77
N GLY A 703 -53.39 -33.01 -0.58
CA GLY A 703 -52.10 -33.10 0.12
C GLY A 703 -51.04 -33.84 -0.70
N GLY A 704 -49.79 -33.36 -0.63
CA GLY A 704 -48.66 -33.95 -1.34
C GLY A 704 -47.46 -33.00 -1.45
N MET A 705 -46.25 -33.55 -1.33
CA MET A 705 -44.97 -32.83 -1.43
C MET A 705 -44.24 -33.11 -2.74
N LEU A 706 -43.28 -32.26 -3.13
CA LEU A 706 -42.42 -32.53 -4.30
C LEU A 706 -41.67 -33.86 -4.18
N LEU A 707 -41.42 -34.51 -5.32
CA LEU A 707 -40.69 -35.78 -5.38
C LEU A 707 -39.21 -35.56 -5.05
N GLY A 708 -38.63 -36.48 -4.26
CA GLY A 708 -37.23 -36.48 -3.84
C GLY A 708 -36.96 -35.71 -2.54
N ALA A 709 -37.98 -35.19 -1.85
CA ALA A 709 -37.82 -34.35 -0.67
C ALA A 709 -37.91 -35.08 0.69
N CYS A 710 -38.62 -36.22 0.78
CA CYS A 710 -38.72 -37.04 2.00
C CYS A 710 -38.69 -38.54 1.66
N THR A 711 -38.14 -39.37 2.55
CA THR A 711 -38.11 -40.83 2.40
C THR A 711 -39.46 -41.51 2.53
N ASP A 712 -40.40 -40.91 3.26
CA ASP A 712 -41.74 -41.44 3.53
C ASP A 712 -42.77 -40.32 3.26
N PRO A 713 -43.14 -40.09 1.98
CA PRO A 713 -44.04 -39.01 1.60
C PRO A 713 -45.50 -39.46 1.69
N ASP A 714 -46.37 -38.58 2.20
CA ASP A 714 -47.82 -38.75 2.11
C ASP A 714 -48.37 -38.04 0.87
N PHE A 715 -49.42 -38.62 0.28
CA PHE A 715 -50.06 -38.16 -0.96
C PHE A 715 -51.56 -38.46 -0.91
N GLU A 716 -52.38 -37.48 -1.28
CA GLU A 716 -53.84 -37.62 -1.36
C GLU A 716 -54.34 -37.58 -2.82
N GLU A 717 -55.58 -38.05 -3.03
CA GLU A 717 -56.30 -37.98 -4.31
C GLU A 717 -57.56 -37.12 -4.16
N ALA A 718 -57.69 -36.08 -5.01
CA ALA A 718 -58.88 -35.26 -5.14
C ALA A 718 -59.74 -35.73 -6.34
N ARG A 719 -61.04 -35.41 -6.32
CA ARG A 719 -61.98 -35.71 -7.41
C ARG A 719 -62.63 -34.44 -7.96
N CYS A 720 -62.76 -34.34 -9.28
CA CYS A 720 -63.48 -33.28 -9.96
C CYS A 720 -64.38 -33.88 -11.04
N VAL A 721 -65.70 -33.73 -10.91
CA VAL A 721 -66.65 -34.06 -11.98
C VAL A 721 -66.59 -32.94 -13.02
N LEU A 722 -66.34 -33.31 -14.27
CA LEU A 722 -66.25 -32.37 -15.40
C LEU A 722 -67.58 -32.31 -16.15
N GLU A 723 -68.03 -31.11 -16.50
CA GLU A 723 -69.29 -30.85 -17.20
C GLU A 723 -69.06 -30.61 -18.70
N PRO A 724 -70.03 -30.90 -19.59
CA PRO A 724 -69.93 -30.58 -21.02
C PRO A 724 -69.65 -29.10 -21.26
N GLY A 725 -68.51 -28.78 -21.91
CA GLY A 725 -68.01 -27.41 -22.09
C GLY A 725 -66.97 -26.95 -21.07
N ASP A 726 -66.62 -27.76 -20.07
CA ASP A 726 -65.47 -27.48 -19.19
C ASP A 726 -64.15 -27.49 -19.96
N ARG A 727 -63.26 -26.58 -19.57
CA ARG A 727 -61.84 -26.54 -20.00
C ARG A 727 -60.93 -26.56 -18.78
N LEU A 728 -60.04 -27.54 -18.71
CA LEU A 728 -59.06 -27.72 -17.64
C LEU A 728 -57.65 -27.55 -18.20
N LEU A 729 -56.85 -26.69 -17.58
CA LEU A 729 -55.45 -26.48 -17.93
C LEU A 729 -54.52 -27.06 -16.85
N LEU A 730 -53.62 -27.95 -17.27
CA LEU A 730 -52.46 -28.40 -16.50
C LEU A 730 -51.22 -27.70 -17.06
N TYR A 731 -50.33 -27.18 -16.22
CA TYR A 731 -49.23 -26.31 -16.66
C TYR A 731 -48.04 -26.37 -15.69
N THR A 732 -46.84 -26.17 -16.20
CA THR A 732 -45.63 -26.03 -15.37
C THR A 732 -45.47 -24.61 -14.82
N ASP A 733 -44.72 -24.50 -13.72
CA ASP A 733 -44.46 -23.28 -12.96
C ASP A 733 -43.83 -22.16 -13.82
N GLY A 734 -43.01 -22.49 -14.82
CA GLY A 734 -42.46 -21.55 -15.81
C GLY A 734 -43.50 -20.72 -16.59
N LEU A 735 -44.80 -21.08 -16.56
CA LEU A 735 -45.88 -20.24 -17.08
C LEU A 735 -46.23 -19.05 -16.17
N VAL A 736 -46.11 -19.23 -14.86
CA VAL A 736 -46.66 -18.33 -13.83
C VAL A 736 -45.57 -17.65 -13.01
N GLU A 737 -44.50 -18.35 -12.65
CA GLU A 737 -43.39 -17.81 -11.87
C GLU A 737 -42.58 -16.77 -12.66
N ARG A 738 -42.20 -15.67 -11.99
CA ARG A 738 -41.30 -14.65 -12.54
C ARG A 738 -40.31 -14.16 -11.49
N PRO A 739 -39.08 -13.78 -11.89
CA PRO A 739 -38.07 -13.32 -10.94
C PRO A 739 -38.52 -12.06 -10.17
N SER A 740 -38.52 -12.13 -8.84
CA SER A 740 -38.98 -11.06 -7.93
C SER A 740 -40.49 -10.81 -7.87
N GLU A 741 -41.29 -11.72 -8.41
CA GLU A 741 -42.74 -11.77 -8.23
C GLU A 741 -43.12 -12.96 -7.33
N GLY A 742 -44.28 -12.90 -6.66
CA GLY A 742 -44.86 -14.06 -6.00
C GLY A 742 -45.67 -14.92 -6.97
N ILE A 743 -45.68 -16.24 -6.80
CA ILE A 743 -46.46 -17.15 -7.64
C ILE A 743 -47.96 -16.80 -7.62
N ASP A 744 -48.50 -16.27 -6.51
CA ASP A 744 -49.92 -15.95 -6.41
C ASP A 744 -50.32 -14.83 -7.41
N GLN A 745 -49.47 -13.84 -7.63
CA GLN A 745 -49.67 -12.82 -8.69
C GLN A 745 -49.55 -13.41 -10.10
N GLY A 746 -48.66 -14.42 -10.26
CA GLY A 746 -48.53 -15.18 -11.50
C GLY A 746 -49.76 -16.01 -11.85
N LEU A 747 -50.39 -16.60 -10.83
CA LEU A 747 -51.64 -17.33 -10.91
C LEU A 747 -52.82 -16.39 -11.23
N GLU A 748 -52.95 -15.26 -10.52
CA GLU A 748 -53.97 -14.23 -10.81
C GLU A 748 -53.89 -13.76 -12.27
N ARG A 749 -52.70 -13.37 -12.74
CA ARG A 749 -52.45 -12.98 -14.14
C ARG A 749 -52.82 -14.08 -15.14
N PHE A 750 -52.52 -15.34 -14.85
CA PHE A 750 -52.85 -16.44 -15.74
C PHE A 750 -54.37 -16.67 -15.80
N ALA A 751 -55.06 -16.60 -14.66
CA ALA A 751 -56.52 -16.65 -14.61
C ALA A 751 -57.18 -15.48 -15.37
N GLU A 752 -56.68 -14.25 -15.24
CA GLU A 752 -57.13 -13.09 -16.02
C GLU A 752 -56.93 -13.28 -17.53
N ALA A 753 -55.76 -13.78 -17.95
CA ALA A 753 -55.48 -14.05 -19.36
C ALA A 753 -56.36 -15.16 -19.93
N VAL A 754 -56.67 -16.20 -19.15
CA VAL A 754 -57.61 -17.27 -19.54
C VAL A 754 -59.05 -16.73 -19.63
N ALA A 755 -59.46 -15.86 -18.72
CA ALA A 755 -60.75 -15.17 -18.80
C ALA A 755 -60.85 -14.28 -20.05
N ALA A 756 -59.78 -13.56 -20.41
CA ALA A 756 -59.74 -12.77 -21.64
C ALA A 756 -59.83 -13.62 -22.93
N HIS A 757 -59.50 -14.91 -22.87
CA HIS A 757 -59.45 -15.83 -24.02
C HIS A 757 -60.50 -16.96 -23.94
N HIS A 758 -61.78 -16.58 -23.82
CA HIS A 758 -62.96 -17.48 -23.85
C HIS A 758 -63.16 -18.32 -25.14
N GLY A 759 -62.27 -18.23 -26.14
CA GLY A 759 -62.46 -18.87 -27.45
C GLY A 759 -62.35 -20.40 -27.43
N ASP A 760 -63.43 -21.11 -27.75
CA ASP A 760 -63.41 -22.58 -27.78
C ASP A 760 -62.87 -23.19 -29.10
N GLU A 761 -62.36 -22.34 -30.00
CA GLU A 761 -61.76 -22.73 -31.27
C GLU A 761 -60.45 -23.52 -31.09
N PRO A 762 -60.14 -24.52 -31.94
CA PRO A 762 -58.85 -25.21 -31.95
C PRO A 762 -57.69 -24.24 -32.20
N GLY A 763 -56.54 -24.43 -31.52
CA GLY A 763 -55.37 -23.54 -31.67
C GLY A 763 -55.40 -22.29 -30.76
N SER A 764 -56.45 -22.10 -29.97
CA SER A 764 -56.61 -20.98 -29.03
C SER A 764 -55.59 -20.99 -27.86
N LEU A 765 -54.83 -22.07 -27.68
CA LEU A 765 -53.76 -22.16 -26.68
C LEU A 765 -52.56 -21.26 -27.04
N VAL A 766 -52.22 -21.10 -28.33
CA VAL A 766 -51.06 -20.29 -28.75
C VAL A 766 -51.27 -18.78 -28.53
N PRO A 767 -52.41 -18.16 -28.89
CA PRO A 767 -52.72 -16.77 -28.53
C PRO A 767 -52.71 -16.53 -27.02
N LEU A 768 -53.33 -17.42 -26.24
CA LEU A 768 -53.34 -17.36 -24.78
C LEU A 768 -51.91 -17.29 -24.22
N LEU A 769 -51.04 -18.24 -24.58
CA LEU A 769 -49.65 -18.26 -24.13
C LEU A 769 -48.86 -17.01 -24.56
N THR A 770 -49.14 -16.49 -25.76
CA THR A 770 -48.55 -15.24 -26.26
C THR A 770 -48.97 -14.01 -25.43
N SER A 771 -50.10 -14.07 -24.73
CA SER A 771 -50.55 -13.00 -23.81
C SER A 771 -50.02 -13.13 -22.38
N VAL A 772 -49.67 -14.34 -21.93
CA VAL A 772 -49.20 -14.62 -20.56
C VAL A 772 -47.69 -14.47 -20.42
N LEU A 773 -46.92 -14.80 -21.47
CA LEU A 773 -45.47 -14.94 -21.42
C LEU A 773 -44.74 -13.61 -21.71
N GLU A 774 -43.62 -13.39 -21.01
CA GLU A 774 -42.76 -12.22 -21.26
C GLU A 774 -41.90 -12.39 -22.54
N SER A 775 -41.24 -11.30 -22.93
CA SER A 775 -40.29 -11.27 -24.06
C SER A 775 -38.98 -12.03 -23.82
N GLU A 776 -38.68 -12.41 -22.57
CA GLU A 776 -37.50 -13.21 -22.19
C GLU A 776 -37.90 -14.40 -21.30
N ARG A 777 -38.25 -15.53 -21.92
CA ARG A 777 -38.46 -16.81 -21.21
C ARG A 777 -37.16 -17.35 -20.66
N ARG A 778 -37.12 -17.55 -19.34
CA ARG A 778 -35.97 -18.07 -18.59
C ARG A 778 -36.01 -19.58 -18.38
N ASP A 779 -37.22 -20.13 -18.28
CA ASP A 779 -37.46 -21.57 -18.17
C ASP A 779 -38.27 -22.11 -19.37
N ASP A 780 -38.35 -23.44 -19.44
CA ASP A 780 -39.26 -24.14 -20.34
C ASP A 780 -40.72 -23.99 -19.83
N VAL A 781 -41.69 -24.10 -20.74
CA VAL A 781 -43.13 -23.95 -20.40
C VAL A 781 -43.96 -25.00 -21.12
N CYS A 782 -44.61 -25.88 -20.36
CA CYS A 782 -45.52 -26.90 -20.88
C CYS A 782 -46.95 -26.66 -20.38
N VAL A 783 -47.92 -26.75 -21.30
CA VAL A 783 -49.36 -26.66 -20.99
C VAL A 783 -50.14 -27.72 -21.73
N VAL A 784 -51.02 -28.42 -21.01
CA VAL A 784 -52.01 -29.38 -21.52
C VAL A 784 -53.40 -28.80 -21.32
N ASP A 785 -54.10 -28.57 -22.43
CA ASP A 785 -55.44 -27.96 -22.51
C ASP A 785 -56.48 -29.04 -22.80
N ILE A 786 -57.24 -29.42 -21.78
CA ILE A 786 -58.18 -30.54 -21.78
C ILE A 786 -59.60 -29.98 -21.83
N ARG A 787 -60.41 -30.38 -22.81
CA ARG A 787 -61.78 -29.85 -23.00
C ARG A 787 -62.82 -30.95 -23.13
N VAL A 788 -63.91 -30.80 -22.38
CA VAL A 788 -65.09 -31.66 -22.49
C VAL A 788 -65.99 -31.13 -23.60
N PRO A 789 -66.35 -31.94 -24.62
CA PRO A 789 -67.25 -31.48 -25.69
C PRO A 789 -68.64 -31.14 -25.15
N THR A 790 -69.27 -30.10 -25.70
CA THR A 790 -70.64 -29.68 -25.37
C THR A 790 -71.73 -30.57 -25.99
N GLY A 791 -71.35 -31.52 -26.85
CA GLY A 791 -72.22 -32.53 -27.45
C GLY A 791 -71.41 -33.58 -28.21
N PRO A 792 -72.06 -34.66 -28.70
CA PRO A 792 -71.45 -35.61 -29.62
C PRO A 792 -71.28 -34.99 -31.01
N GLU A 793 -70.07 -35.15 -31.58
CA GLU A 793 -69.76 -34.92 -33.01
C GLU A 793 -69.77 -36.25 -33.77
#